data_AF-A0A2V8V987-F1
#
_entry.id   AF-A0A2V8V987-F1
#
_cell.length_a   1.000
_cell.length_b   1.000
_cell.length_c   1.000
_cell.angle_alpha   90.00
_cell.angle_beta   90.00
_cell.angle_gamma   90.00
#
_symmetry.space_group_name_H-M   'P 1'
#
loop_
_entity.id
_entity.type
_entity.pdbx_description
1 polymer ?
#
loop_
_entity_poly.entity_id
_entity_poly.type
_entity_poly.pdbx_seq_one_letter_code
_entity_poly.pdbx_strand_id
1 'polypeptide(L)'
;MLPPLQAQPVVTPSPGTGSELGADWGPYNVTNSIESGYRFTTVGGDAHLFRSVENYGNGLRLFGGNFSAISKDGHGRFFDSLTLTSSGLGNDPYGMANLRVEKNDRYRYDLTWRRNDYFNASLLNGAGGTLKNTMRTVQDHDLTVSATRWAKLLLGYTRNHETGPEYSAYETYMGGLARSVLPIDRDTRREFNEYRLGTELDFLGFRLSVTHRWEYYKEDSSIVPLIPGQEYPLGYLRNQPFDASYPETYRQAATAYSRTQPMHGRNRGWFGNLIRNEKYWAINARMTYSKGDSTSVYYETASGNTVAKNAACNNCGFGAPVNAFTYMPGTARRPFTAGDFSFSLFPTSKLTIINSTSVQSNRFDGTGNELRVISNGAPLVNRFWTYHIGTGRVSDALDLNYHMNKWLALNAEYRYTSRFIDNNLFRTGTTKNTSINSVRNHLNTGTLGFRLKPLHPLSVSVDATVGRDNGPENPVSPAHFHNIRARADYRAKKMRFGVSYRQMYNLNAPLSVVSVSSGQLLAGAELDYFASHSRDFSANTSFDANRYLSFDLSYTKLHLDTLANLWAELPAPVGPTIVSKRGYMSQYTSNLHTVSLIARTNFKRGTFYAGYNITRDTGDGREIQNLGLKNPAASFTALANTFPMTYQAPLARLSIKITPTVQWNGGWEFYRYNERFAYFGYQPYYRAHTGYTSLSLTF
;
A
#
# COMPACT_ATOMS: atom_id res chain seq x y z
N MET A 1 -0.21 -6.79 10.79
CA MET A 1 -1.49 -6.51 10.11
C MET A 1 -2.44 -5.88 11.12
N LEU A 2 -2.76 -4.59 10.95
CA LEU A 2 -3.79 -3.87 11.70
C LEU A 2 -5.17 -4.53 11.45
N PRO A 3 -6.16 -4.44 12.37
CA PRO A 3 -7.53 -4.81 12.02
C PRO A 3 -7.92 -4.04 10.75
N PRO A 4 -8.62 -4.67 9.79
CA PRO A 4 -9.09 -3.95 8.61
C PRO A 4 -10.02 -2.84 9.11
N LEU A 5 -9.56 -1.59 9.00
CA LEU A 5 -10.47 -0.45 8.97
C LEU A 5 -11.46 -0.78 7.86
N GLN A 6 -12.71 -1.05 8.22
CA GLN A 6 -13.72 -1.35 7.23
C GLN A 6 -13.92 -0.08 6.41
N ALA A 7 -13.44 -0.12 5.16
CA ALA A 7 -13.79 0.88 4.18
C ALA A 7 -15.31 0.87 4.01
N GLN A 8 -15.90 2.06 3.87
CA GLN A 8 -17.33 2.18 3.66
C GLN A 8 -17.74 1.44 2.38
N PRO A 9 -18.82 0.63 2.42
CA PRO A 9 -19.39 0.09 1.21
C PRO A 9 -19.93 1.24 0.35
N VAL A 10 -19.47 1.32 -0.89
CA VAL A 10 -20.00 2.23 -1.90
C VAL A 10 -21.46 1.86 -2.17
N VAL A 11 -22.35 2.84 -2.30
CA VAL A 11 -23.81 2.62 -2.40
C VAL A 11 -24.23 1.99 -3.75
N THR A 12 -23.29 1.81 -4.69
CA THR A 12 -23.47 1.20 -6.01
C THR A 12 -22.46 0.07 -6.26
N PRO A 13 -22.81 -0.97 -7.04
CA PRO A 13 -24.11 -1.19 -7.67
C PRO A 13 -25.20 -1.63 -6.69
N SER A 14 -26.43 -1.62 -7.19
CA SER A 14 -27.59 -2.03 -6.42
C SER A 14 -27.76 -3.55 -6.35
N PRO A 15 -28.05 -4.19 -5.19
CA PRO A 15 -28.64 -5.51 -5.18
C PRO A 15 -29.78 -5.61 -6.17
N GLY A 16 -29.67 -6.57 -7.08
CA GLY A 16 -30.65 -6.81 -8.14
C GLY A 16 -32.01 -7.22 -7.57
N THR A 17 -32.98 -7.34 -8.46
CA THR A 17 -34.39 -7.64 -8.18
C THR A 17 -34.64 -9.02 -7.55
N GLY A 18 -33.62 -9.84 -7.30
CA GLY A 18 -33.73 -11.26 -6.99
C GLY A 18 -33.91 -12.08 -8.27
N SER A 19 -33.67 -13.39 -8.20
CA SER A 19 -33.69 -14.26 -9.39
C SER A 19 -35.08 -14.35 -10.00
N GLU A 20 -35.25 -13.81 -11.19
CA GLU A 20 -36.18 -14.42 -12.14
C GLU A 20 -35.54 -15.69 -12.71
N LEU A 21 -36.37 -16.69 -13.01
CA LEU A 21 -35.97 -17.87 -13.75
C LEU A 21 -35.52 -17.38 -15.12
N GLY A 22 -34.23 -17.50 -15.44
CA GLY A 22 -33.67 -16.99 -16.69
C GLY A 22 -34.45 -17.44 -17.92
N ALA A 23 -34.42 -16.64 -18.98
CA ALA A 23 -35.05 -16.97 -20.24
C ALA A 23 -34.27 -18.07 -20.98
N ASP A 24 -34.99 -19.05 -21.49
CA ASP A 24 -34.41 -20.09 -22.33
C ASP A 24 -34.13 -19.56 -23.73
N TRP A 25 -32.87 -19.59 -24.15
CA TRP A 25 -32.45 -19.23 -25.49
C TRP A 25 -31.69 -20.40 -26.14
N GLY A 26 -32.42 -21.20 -26.93
CA GLY A 26 -31.89 -22.43 -27.52
C GLY A 26 -31.43 -23.42 -26.44
N PRO A 27 -30.19 -23.94 -26.50
CA PRO A 27 -29.67 -24.90 -25.53
C PRO A 27 -29.16 -24.26 -24.22
N TYR A 28 -29.38 -22.95 -24.02
CA TYR A 28 -28.92 -22.21 -22.85
C TYR A 28 -30.09 -21.61 -22.06
N ASN A 29 -29.92 -21.53 -20.75
CA ASN A 29 -30.69 -20.66 -19.88
C ASN A 29 -29.89 -19.36 -19.67
N VAL A 30 -30.50 -18.22 -19.98
CA VAL A 30 -29.84 -16.90 -19.98
C VAL A 30 -30.46 -16.02 -18.90
N THR A 31 -29.62 -15.36 -18.12
CA THR A 31 -30.03 -14.30 -17.20
C THR A 31 -29.23 -13.04 -17.50
N ASN A 32 -29.89 -11.89 -17.52
CA ASN A 32 -29.24 -10.60 -17.73
C ASN A 32 -29.77 -9.60 -16.71
N SER A 33 -28.89 -8.74 -16.19
CA SER A 33 -29.27 -7.54 -15.48
C SER A 33 -28.33 -6.38 -15.80
N ILE A 34 -28.88 -5.19 -16.00
CA ILE A 34 -28.15 -3.96 -16.33
C ILE A 34 -28.70 -2.83 -15.47
N GLU A 35 -27.84 -2.10 -14.76
CA GLU A 35 -28.18 -0.91 -13.99
C GLU A 35 -27.51 0.32 -14.58
N SER A 36 -28.30 1.20 -15.17
CA SER A 36 -27.80 2.45 -15.76
C SER A 36 -28.50 3.66 -15.15
N GLY A 37 -27.83 4.80 -15.11
CA GLY A 37 -28.40 6.02 -14.56
C GLY A 37 -27.42 7.17 -14.49
N TYR A 38 -27.73 8.13 -13.62
CA TYR A 38 -26.96 9.36 -13.45
C TYR A 38 -26.55 9.51 -11.99
N ARG A 39 -25.28 9.87 -11.74
CA ARG A 39 -24.82 10.36 -10.44
C ARG A 39 -24.54 11.85 -10.54
N PHE A 40 -24.92 12.56 -9.49
CA PHE A 40 -24.59 13.96 -9.25
C PHE A 40 -23.70 14.08 -8.01
N THR A 41 -22.86 15.10 -8.02
CA THR A 41 -21.92 15.45 -6.96
C THR A 41 -21.89 16.97 -6.82
N THR A 42 -21.98 17.43 -5.58
CA THR A 42 -21.73 18.83 -5.21
C THR A 42 -20.67 18.86 -4.13
N VAL A 43 -19.68 19.74 -4.25
CA VAL A 43 -18.56 19.84 -3.31
C VAL A 43 -18.46 21.27 -2.80
N GLY A 44 -18.28 21.43 -1.49
CA GLY A 44 -17.90 22.69 -0.85
C GLY A 44 -16.62 22.51 -0.05
N GLY A 45 -15.85 23.59 0.10
CA GLY A 45 -14.48 23.51 0.60
C GLY A 45 -13.54 23.10 -0.52
N ASP A 46 -12.56 22.24 -0.23
CA ASP A 46 -11.53 21.85 -1.18
C ASP A 46 -12.00 20.73 -2.14
N ALA A 47 -12.27 21.11 -3.39
CA ALA A 47 -12.67 20.16 -4.44
C ALA A 47 -11.54 19.24 -4.91
N HIS A 48 -10.28 19.68 -4.82
CA HIS A 48 -9.13 18.88 -5.18
C HIS A 48 -8.87 17.77 -4.17
N LEU A 49 -9.05 18.08 -2.87
CA LEU A 49 -9.00 17.10 -1.80
C LEU A 49 -10.13 16.07 -1.91
N PHE A 50 -11.36 16.51 -2.20
CA PHE A 50 -12.46 15.58 -2.48
C PHE A 50 -12.12 14.65 -3.67
N ARG A 51 -11.54 15.20 -4.73
CA ARG A 51 -11.15 14.43 -5.91
C ARG A 51 -10.01 13.45 -5.62
N SER A 52 -9.11 13.75 -4.68
CA SER A 52 -8.03 12.83 -4.32
C SER A 52 -8.46 11.70 -3.38
N VAL A 53 -9.49 11.95 -2.56
CA VAL A 53 -9.98 10.98 -1.57
C VAL A 53 -11.11 10.11 -2.12
N GLU A 54 -12.08 10.71 -2.83
CA GLU A 54 -13.32 10.04 -3.27
C GLU A 54 -13.48 9.97 -4.80
N ASN A 55 -13.19 11.07 -5.51
CA ASN A 55 -13.19 11.15 -6.98
C ASN A 55 -14.53 10.82 -7.70
N TYR A 56 -15.68 10.96 -7.04
CA TYR A 56 -16.98 10.74 -7.69
C TYR A 56 -17.46 11.98 -8.47
N GLY A 57 -17.49 11.88 -9.80
CA GLY A 57 -17.95 12.94 -10.70
C GLY A 57 -19.41 12.84 -11.14
N ASN A 58 -19.90 13.92 -11.77
CA ASN A 58 -21.20 13.99 -12.44
C ASN A 58 -21.23 13.19 -13.74
N GLY A 59 -22.38 12.62 -14.11
CA GLY A 59 -22.59 12.05 -15.45
C GLY A 59 -23.37 10.75 -15.49
N LEU A 60 -23.78 10.38 -16.71
CA LEU A 60 -24.36 9.08 -17.03
C LEU A 60 -23.33 7.97 -16.87
N ARG A 61 -23.77 6.81 -16.38
CA ARG A 61 -22.93 5.63 -16.21
C ARG A 61 -23.72 4.34 -16.19
N LEU A 62 -23.00 3.24 -16.41
CA LEU A 62 -23.44 1.89 -16.14
C LEU A 62 -22.89 1.47 -14.77
N PHE A 63 -23.77 1.51 -13.76
CA PHE A 63 -23.41 1.20 -12.37
C PHE A 63 -23.06 -0.27 -12.19
N GLY A 64 -23.80 -1.15 -12.86
CA GLY A 64 -23.60 -2.59 -12.77
C GLY A 64 -24.17 -3.32 -13.97
N GLY A 65 -23.55 -4.43 -14.34
CA GLY A 65 -24.08 -5.36 -15.33
C GLY A 65 -23.73 -6.79 -14.94
N ASN A 66 -24.65 -7.71 -15.13
CA ASN A 66 -24.45 -9.14 -14.93
C ASN A 66 -25.17 -9.89 -16.03
N PHE A 67 -24.45 -10.73 -16.76
CA PHE A 67 -24.97 -11.62 -17.78
C PHE A 67 -24.48 -13.03 -17.47
N SER A 68 -25.36 -14.02 -17.57
CA SER A 68 -25.00 -15.42 -17.48
C SER A 68 -25.75 -16.24 -18.52
N ALA A 69 -25.05 -17.15 -19.20
CA ALA A 69 -25.62 -18.16 -20.07
C ALA A 69 -25.11 -19.53 -19.63
N ILE A 70 -26.02 -20.41 -19.22
CA ILE A 70 -25.69 -21.74 -18.69
C ILE A 70 -26.34 -22.79 -19.60
N SER A 71 -25.57 -23.79 -20.04
CA SER A 71 -26.09 -24.89 -20.85
C SER A 71 -27.04 -25.74 -20.02
N LYS A 72 -28.22 -26.04 -20.56
CA LYS A 72 -29.24 -26.83 -19.86
C LYS A 72 -28.77 -28.24 -19.52
N ASP A 73 -28.04 -28.86 -20.44
CA ASP A 73 -27.57 -30.24 -20.32
C ASP A 73 -26.10 -30.33 -19.88
N GLY A 74 -25.42 -29.19 -19.67
CA GLY A 74 -23.97 -29.15 -19.40
C GLY A 74 -23.10 -29.59 -20.58
N HIS A 75 -23.66 -29.59 -21.80
CA HIS A 75 -23.02 -30.02 -23.04
C HIS A 75 -23.18 -28.98 -24.17
N GLY A 76 -23.06 -27.70 -23.85
CA GLY A 76 -23.16 -26.61 -24.82
C GLY A 76 -22.07 -26.69 -25.89
N ARG A 77 -22.37 -26.24 -27.12
CA ARG A 77 -21.49 -26.44 -28.28
C ARG A 77 -20.10 -25.84 -28.10
N PHE A 78 -20.03 -24.61 -27.61
CA PHE A 78 -18.77 -23.88 -27.42
C PHE A 78 -18.37 -23.80 -25.95
N PHE A 79 -19.34 -23.57 -25.06
CA PHE A 79 -19.16 -23.44 -23.62
C PHE A 79 -20.37 -24.06 -22.88
N ASP A 80 -20.18 -24.40 -21.61
CA ASP A 80 -21.23 -24.86 -20.70
C ASP A 80 -21.67 -23.74 -19.75
N SER A 81 -20.77 -22.82 -19.42
CA SER A 81 -21.14 -21.59 -18.73
C SER A 81 -20.39 -20.38 -19.29
N LEU A 82 -21.10 -19.28 -19.42
CA LEU A 82 -20.55 -17.96 -19.69
C LEU A 82 -21.11 -16.99 -18.65
N THR A 83 -20.24 -16.21 -18.02
CA THR A 83 -20.65 -15.15 -17.09
C THR A 83 -19.87 -13.88 -17.39
N LEU A 84 -20.55 -12.74 -17.42
CA LEU A 84 -19.96 -11.42 -17.57
C LEU A 84 -20.52 -10.53 -16.46
N THR A 85 -19.65 -10.00 -15.62
CA THR A 85 -20.01 -8.99 -14.60
C THR A 85 -19.28 -7.70 -14.90
N SER A 86 -19.90 -6.56 -14.62
CA SER A 86 -19.29 -5.24 -14.74
C SER A 86 -19.81 -4.30 -13.66
N SER A 87 -19.01 -3.31 -13.29
CA SER A 87 -19.44 -2.22 -12.42
C SER A 87 -18.64 -0.94 -12.67
N GLY A 88 -19.27 0.21 -12.40
CA GLY A 88 -18.63 1.52 -12.48
C GLY A 88 -18.12 1.88 -13.88
N LEU A 89 -18.84 1.54 -14.95
CA LEU A 89 -18.42 1.87 -16.31
C LEU A 89 -18.96 3.24 -16.75
N GLY A 90 -18.09 4.09 -17.30
CA GLY A 90 -18.42 5.40 -17.83
C GLY A 90 -18.51 6.50 -16.76
N ASN A 91 -17.36 7.02 -16.31
CA ASN A 91 -17.20 8.13 -15.33
C ASN A 91 -17.23 7.79 -13.83
N ASP A 92 -17.12 6.51 -13.45
CA ASP A 92 -16.71 6.17 -12.09
C ASP A 92 -15.18 6.10 -11.99
N PRO A 93 -14.59 6.51 -10.84
CA PRO A 93 -13.14 6.48 -10.66
C PRO A 93 -12.57 5.06 -10.69
N TYR A 94 -13.42 4.05 -10.46
CA TYR A 94 -13.08 2.64 -10.50
C TYR A 94 -14.09 1.89 -11.36
N GLY A 95 -13.63 1.38 -12.50
CA GLY A 95 -14.40 0.52 -13.39
C GLY A 95 -13.82 -0.89 -13.41
N MET A 96 -14.69 -1.90 -13.45
CA MET A 96 -14.25 -3.29 -13.61
C MET A 96 -15.20 -4.10 -14.47
N ALA A 97 -14.67 -5.13 -15.13
CA ALA A 97 -15.42 -6.15 -15.82
C ALA A 97 -14.72 -7.51 -15.66
N ASN A 98 -15.50 -8.57 -15.40
CA ASN A 98 -14.99 -9.94 -15.33
C ASN A 98 -15.81 -10.82 -16.26
N LEU A 99 -15.15 -11.50 -17.19
CA LEU A 99 -15.72 -12.49 -18.08
C LEU A 99 -15.15 -13.86 -17.70
N ARG A 100 -16.01 -14.86 -17.55
CA ARG A 100 -15.62 -16.26 -17.44
C ARG A 100 -16.35 -17.08 -18.49
N VAL A 101 -15.61 -17.93 -19.18
CA VAL A 101 -16.14 -18.92 -20.13
C VAL A 101 -15.58 -20.28 -19.74
N GLU A 102 -16.45 -21.26 -19.55
CA GLU A 102 -16.06 -22.59 -19.11
C GLU A 102 -16.71 -23.65 -20.00
N LYS A 103 -15.94 -24.68 -20.33
CA LYS A 103 -16.42 -25.93 -20.90
C LYS A 103 -15.94 -27.05 -19.98
N ASN A 104 -16.90 -27.77 -19.40
CA ASN A 104 -16.67 -28.78 -18.38
C ASN A 104 -15.59 -29.78 -18.83
N ASP A 105 -14.65 -30.07 -17.93
CA ASP A 105 -13.52 -30.98 -18.13
C ASP A 105 -12.60 -30.68 -19.33
N ARG A 106 -12.76 -29.54 -20.01
CA ARG A 106 -11.94 -29.19 -21.18
C ARG A 106 -11.16 -27.92 -20.98
N TYR A 107 -11.84 -26.81 -20.71
CA TYR A 107 -11.15 -25.54 -20.54
C TYR A 107 -11.93 -24.56 -19.69
N ARG A 108 -11.21 -23.61 -19.12
CA ARG A 108 -11.75 -22.45 -18.45
C ARG A 108 -10.92 -21.23 -18.83
N TYR A 109 -11.61 -20.19 -19.28
CA TYR A 109 -11.03 -18.89 -19.59
C TYR A 109 -11.60 -17.84 -18.63
N ASP A 110 -10.73 -17.11 -17.95
CA ASP A 110 -11.06 -15.95 -17.13
C ASP A 110 -10.41 -14.70 -17.74
N LEU A 111 -11.19 -13.65 -17.91
CA LEU A 111 -10.73 -12.31 -18.24
C LEU A 111 -11.17 -11.36 -17.13
N THR A 112 -10.22 -10.62 -16.56
CA THR A 112 -10.52 -9.48 -15.70
C THR A 112 -10.00 -8.20 -16.33
N TRP A 113 -10.81 -7.16 -16.31
CA TRP A 113 -10.45 -5.81 -16.74
C TRP A 113 -10.77 -4.86 -15.59
N ARG A 114 -9.82 -3.98 -15.26
CA ARG A 114 -10.00 -2.93 -14.27
C ARG A 114 -9.40 -1.63 -14.77
N ARG A 115 -10.09 -0.52 -14.54
CA ARG A 115 -9.59 0.83 -14.72
C ARG A 115 -9.71 1.60 -13.41
N ASN A 116 -8.64 2.28 -13.03
CA ASN A 116 -8.60 3.17 -11.89
C ASN A 116 -8.11 4.55 -12.32
N ASP A 117 -8.86 5.59 -11.98
CA ASP A 117 -8.44 6.97 -12.15
C ASP A 117 -7.85 7.47 -10.82
N TYR A 118 -6.60 7.92 -10.86
CA TYR A 118 -5.86 8.41 -9.70
C TYR A 118 -5.63 9.91 -9.83
N PHE A 119 -6.08 10.65 -8.81
CA PHE A 119 -5.84 12.08 -8.71
C PHE A 119 -5.16 12.40 -7.38
N ASN A 120 -4.08 13.17 -7.44
CA ASN A 120 -3.44 13.78 -6.30
C ASN A 120 -3.17 15.24 -6.66
N ALA A 121 -3.76 16.18 -5.93
CA ALA A 121 -3.42 17.58 -6.11
C ALA A 121 -2.14 17.94 -5.35
N SER A 122 -1.40 18.90 -5.86
CA SER A 122 -0.23 19.41 -5.15
C SER A 122 -0.66 20.07 -3.84
N LEU A 123 0.17 19.94 -2.81
CA LEU A 123 0.10 20.63 -1.52
C LEU A 123 -1.03 20.23 -0.56
N LEU A 124 -1.78 19.15 -0.82
CA LEU A 124 -2.88 18.70 0.05
C LEU A 124 -2.47 18.38 1.51
N ASN A 125 -1.19 18.10 1.80
CA ASN A 125 -0.70 17.79 3.14
C ASN A 125 0.42 18.74 3.62
N GLY A 126 0.50 19.95 3.06
CA GLY A 126 1.53 20.95 3.42
C GLY A 126 2.93 20.57 2.93
N ALA A 127 3.33 21.10 1.76
CA ALA A 127 4.63 20.91 1.08
C ALA A 127 4.79 19.70 0.14
N GLY A 128 3.72 18.94 -0.12
CA GLY A 128 3.71 17.97 -1.22
C GLY A 128 3.79 18.66 -2.60
N GLY A 129 4.99 18.80 -3.16
CA GLY A 129 5.22 19.36 -4.49
C GLY A 129 4.94 18.39 -5.64
N THR A 130 4.02 17.44 -5.47
CA THR A 130 3.66 16.46 -6.52
C THR A 130 2.18 16.55 -6.83
N LEU A 131 1.85 16.63 -8.12
CA LEU A 131 0.48 16.47 -8.61
C LEU A 131 0.48 15.28 -9.56
N LYS A 132 -0.60 14.51 -9.56
CA LYS A 132 -0.71 13.36 -10.43
C LYS A 132 -2.14 13.17 -10.85
N ASN A 133 -2.39 13.05 -12.15
CA ASN A 133 -3.70 12.76 -12.70
C ASN A 133 -3.52 11.67 -13.74
N THR A 134 -3.50 10.41 -13.30
CA THR A 134 -3.23 9.26 -14.16
C THR A 134 -4.40 8.30 -14.20
N MET A 135 -4.51 7.59 -15.31
CA MET A 135 -5.42 6.47 -15.50
C MET A 135 -4.58 5.19 -15.56
N ARG A 136 -4.97 4.18 -14.78
CA ARG A 136 -4.35 2.86 -14.78
C ARG A 136 -5.35 1.81 -15.23
N THR A 137 -5.03 1.10 -16.31
CA THR A 137 -5.81 -0.04 -16.82
C THR A 137 -5.05 -1.34 -16.61
N VAL A 138 -5.70 -2.34 -16.03
CA VAL A 138 -5.18 -3.70 -15.85
C VAL A 138 -6.11 -4.67 -16.58
N GLN A 139 -5.53 -5.54 -17.38
CA GLN A 139 -6.18 -6.65 -18.06
C GLN A 139 -5.45 -7.93 -17.70
N ASP A 140 -6.19 -8.96 -17.32
CA ASP A 140 -5.64 -10.27 -16.98
C ASP A 140 -6.45 -11.35 -17.68
N HIS A 141 -5.76 -12.23 -18.38
CA HIS A 141 -6.32 -13.32 -19.18
C HIS A 141 -5.69 -14.62 -18.68
N ASP A 142 -6.49 -15.54 -18.17
CA ASP A 142 -6.04 -16.87 -17.75
C ASP A 142 -6.84 -17.94 -18.48
N LEU A 143 -6.13 -18.89 -19.10
CA LEU A 143 -6.68 -20.05 -19.77
C LEU A 143 -6.13 -21.31 -19.12
N THR A 144 -7.01 -22.11 -18.55
CA THR A 144 -6.71 -23.47 -18.09
C THR A 144 -7.27 -24.47 -19.09
N VAL A 145 -6.47 -25.44 -19.52
CA VAL A 145 -6.90 -26.51 -20.43
C VAL A 145 -6.59 -27.85 -19.80
N SER A 146 -7.59 -28.73 -19.71
CA SER A 146 -7.41 -30.11 -19.28
C SER A 146 -6.76 -30.90 -20.41
N ALA A 147 -5.51 -31.34 -20.21
CA ALA A 147 -4.84 -32.24 -21.15
C ALA A 147 -5.26 -33.70 -20.89
N THR A 148 -5.34 -34.07 -19.60
CA THR A 148 -5.86 -35.36 -19.11
C THR A 148 -6.60 -35.14 -17.79
N ARG A 149 -7.10 -36.21 -17.16
CA ARG A 149 -7.68 -36.12 -15.80
C ARG A 149 -6.67 -35.77 -14.70
N TRP A 150 -5.38 -36.02 -14.95
CA TRP A 150 -4.31 -35.81 -13.97
C TRP A 150 -3.38 -34.65 -14.35
N ALA A 151 -3.57 -34.03 -15.52
CA ALA A 151 -2.72 -32.94 -16.02
C ALA A 151 -3.54 -31.80 -16.61
N LYS A 152 -3.26 -30.57 -16.16
CA LYS A 152 -3.82 -29.33 -16.71
C LYS A 152 -2.70 -28.40 -17.15
N LEU A 153 -2.89 -27.76 -18.30
CA LEU A 153 -2.03 -26.68 -18.79
C LEU A 153 -2.62 -25.32 -18.37
N LEU A 154 -1.76 -24.41 -17.95
CA LEU A 154 -2.09 -23.05 -17.53
C LEU A 154 -1.37 -22.06 -18.44
N LEU A 155 -2.12 -21.17 -19.09
CA LEU A 155 -1.61 -20.07 -19.90
C LEU A 155 -2.16 -18.76 -19.35
N GLY A 156 -1.30 -17.77 -19.15
CA GLY A 156 -1.73 -16.48 -18.61
C GLY A 156 -1.08 -15.30 -19.32
N TYR A 157 -1.81 -14.19 -19.43
CA TYR A 157 -1.31 -12.91 -19.92
C TYR A 157 -1.89 -11.77 -19.09
N THR A 158 -1.03 -10.91 -18.55
CA THR A 158 -1.43 -9.68 -17.86
C THR A 158 -0.85 -8.47 -18.57
N ARG A 159 -1.68 -7.45 -18.79
CA ARG A 159 -1.25 -6.11 -19.20
C ARG A 159 -1.66 -5.08 -18.17
N ASN A 160 -0.72 -4.26 -17.71
CA ASN A 160 -0.99 -3.14 -16.83
C ASN A 160 -0.35 -1.88 -17.43
N HIS A 161 -1.18 -0.88 -17.69
CA HIS A 161 -0.77 0.35 -18.36
C HIS A 161 -1.22 1.56 -17.54
N GLU A 162 -0.31 2.48 -17.27
CA GLU A 162 -0.59 3.75 -16.59
C GLU A 162 -0.18 4.92 -17.48
N THR A 163 -1.10 5.86 -17.69
CA THR A 163 -0.86 7.08 -18.47
C THR A 163 -1.45 8.32 -17.82
N GLY A 164 -0.86 9.48 -18.13
CA GLY A 164 -1.42 10.78 -17.78
C GLY A 164 -0.42 11.74 -17.15
N PRO A 165 -0.79 13.01 -17.02
CA PRO A 165 0.08 14.05 -16.51
C PRO A 165 0.45 13.84 -15.04
N GLU A 166 1.72 14.01 -14.75
CA GLU A 166 2.31 14.06 -13.42
C GLU A 166 3.23 15.27 -13.33
N TYR A 167 3.26 15.87 -12.16
CA TYR A 167 4.08 16.99 -11.80
C TYR A 167 4.89 16.59 -10.56
N SER A 168 6.17 16.93 -10.55
CA SER A 168 7.02 16.72 -9.38
C SER A 168 8.04 17.84 -9.23
N ALA A 169 8.41 18.18 -8.00
CA ALA A 169 9.53 19.09 -7.76
C ALA A 169 10.87 18.32 -7.80
N TYR A 170 11.87 18.90 -8.45
CA TYR A 170 13.23 18.39 -8.50
C TYR A 170 14.21 19.48 -8.11
N GLU A 171 15.00 19.25 -7.08
CA GLU A 171 16.12 20.12 -6.73
C GLU A 171 17.31 19.79 -7.66
N THR A 172 17.60 20.67 -8.61
CA THR A 172 18.78 20.52 -9.46
C THR A 172 20.04 20.76 -8.64
N TYR A 173 20.89 19.73 -8.55
CA TYR A 173 22.24 19.83 -8.00
C TYR A 173 23.26 19.19 -8.94
N MET A 174 23.30 19.65 -10.19
CA MET A 174 24.44 19.34 -11.06
C MET A 174 25.62 20.16 -10.57
N GLY A 175 26.50 19.53 -9.78
CA GLY A 175 27.58 20.21 -9.06
C GLY A 175 28.28 21.25 -9.93
N GLY A 176 28.34 22.50 -9.44
CA GLY A 176 28.79 23.66 -10.21
C GLY A 176 27.67 24.68 -10.46
N LEU A 177 26.44 24.23 -10.72
CA LEU A 177 25.25 25.08 -10.81
C LEU A 177 24.71 25.46 -9.43
N ALA A 178 24.17 26.67 -9.31
CA ALA A 178 23.45 27.08 -8.11
C ALA A 178 22.15 26.30 -7.94
N ARG A 179 21.80 26.02 -6.69
CA ARG A 179 20.62 25.23 -6.33
C ARG A 179 19.38 25.89 -6.91
N SER A 180 18.57 25.09 -7.60
CA SER A 180 17.27 25.51 -8.10
C SER A 180 16.27 24.39 -7.86
N VAL A 181 15.06 24.74 -7.44
CA VAL A 181 13.95 23.78 -7.36
C VAL A 181 13.12 23.97 -8.62
N LEU A 182 13.12 22.96 -9.49
CA LEU A 182 12.38 22.97 -10.75
C LEU A 182 11.12 22.09 -10.63
N PRO A 183 9.91 22.60 -10.93
CA PRO A 183 8.86 21.78 -11.51
C PRO A 183 9.35 20.92 -12.67
N ILE A 184 9.04 19.63 -12.59
CA ILE A 184 9.18 18.67 -13.66
C ILE A 184 7.78 18.20 -14.01
N ASP A 185 7.29 18.69 -15.15
CA ASP A 185 6.12 18.14 -15.81
C ASP A 185 6.51 16.87 -16.56
N ARG A 186 5.75 15.81 -16.33
CA ARG A 186 5.97 14.50 -16.92
C ARG A 186 4.65 13.95 -17.42
N ASP A 187 4.62 13.51 -18.67
CA ASP A 187 3.55 12.62 -19.12
C ASP A 187 3.94 11.19 -18.75
N THR A 188 3.30 10.65 -17.71
CA THR A 188 3.60 9.31 -17.23
C THR A 188 3.20 8.31 -18.30
N ARG A 189 4.12 7.42 -18.67
CA ARG A 189 3.84 6.31 -19.59
C ARG A 189 4.54 5.06 -19.10
N ARG A 190 3.78 4.21 -18.41
CA ARG A 190 4.28 2.95 -17.84
C ARG A 190 3.52 1.78 -18.41
N GLU A 191 4.25 0.72 -18.68
CA GLU A 191 3.69 -0.53 -19.19
C GLU A 191 4.34 -1.72 -18.50
N PHE A 192 3.50 -2.66 -18.09
CA PHE A 192 3.90 -3.94 -17.55
C PHE A 192 3.14 -5.05 -18.30
N ASN A 193 3.88 -6.01 -18.84
CA ASN A 193 3.33 -7.21 -19.46
C ASN A 193 3.87 -8.45 -18.76
N GLU A 194 3.00 -9.39 -18.41
CA GLU A 194 3.36 -10.69 -17.86
C GLU A 194 2.82 -11.80 -18.75
N TYR A 195 3.65 -12.80 -19.04
CA TYR A 195 3.28 -14.03 -19.71
C TYR A 195 3.52 -15.19 -18.74
N ARG A 196 2.54 -16.09 -18.58
CA ARG A 196 2.60 -17.25 -17.69
C ARG A 196 2.39 -18.54 -18.48
N LEU A 197 3.22 -19.53 -18.20
CA LEU A 197 3.05 -20.90 -18.67
C LEU A 197 3.23 -21.84 -17.48
N GLY A 198 2.26 -22.70 -17.22
CA GLY A 198 2.32 -23.61 -16.09
C GLY A 198 1.60 -24.92 -16.31
N THR A 199 1.77 -25.83 -15.36
CA THR A 199 1.10 -27.13 -15.33
C THR A 199 0.67 -27.47 -13.91
N GLU A 200 -0.47 -28.14 -13.79
CA GLU A 200 -0.93 -28.79 -12.56
C GLU A 200 -1.00 -30.30 -12.83
N LEU A 201 -0.28 -31.07 -12.00
CA LEU A 201 -0.16 -32.52 -12.10
C LEU A 201 -0.62 -33.17 -10.79
N ASP A 202 -1.57 -34.09 -10.88
CA ASP A 202 -2.03 -34.93 -9.78
C ASP A 202 -1.42 -36.34 -9.93
N PHE A 203 -0.55 -36.76 -9.01
CA PHE A 203 0.11 -38.08 -9.06
C PHE A 203 0.36 -38.64 -7.66
N LEU A 204 0.09 -39.94 -7.42
CA LEU A 204 0.37 -40.62 -6.14
C LEU A 204 -0.14 -39.87 -4.89
N GLY A 205 -1.28 -39.18 -4.99
CA GLY A 205 -1.86 -38.35 -3.92
C GLY A 205 -1.18 -36.99 -3.71
N PHE A 206 -0.14 -36.68 -4.49
CA PHE A 206 0.46 -35.35 -4.57
C PHE A 206 -0.21 -34.51 -5.64
N ARG A 207 -0.35 -33.22 -5.35
CA ARG A 207 -0.63 -32.18 -6.34
C ARG A 207 0.61 -31.31 -6.51
N LEU A 208 1.20 -31.35 -7.70
CA LEU A 208 2.32 -30.49 -8.09
C LEU A 208 1.80 -29.41 -9.04
N SER A 209 2.16 -28.17 -8.76
CA SER A 209 1.92 -27.02 -9.62
C SER A 209 3.25 -26.36 -9.93
N VAL A 210 3.56 -26.18 -11.21
CA VAL A 210 4.78 -25.50 -11.66
C VAL A 210 4.38 -24.43 -12.66
N THR A 211 4.90 -23.22 -12.50
CA THR A 211 4.63 -22.10 -13.42
C THR A 211 5.92 -21.34 -13.70
N HIS A 212 6.20 -21.10 -14.98
CA HIS A 212 7.19 -20.14 -15.43
C HIS A 212 6.48 -18.81 -15.76
N ARG A 213 7.09 -17.68 -15.38
CA ARG A 213 6.61 -16.34 -15.73
C ARG A 213 7.69 -15.51 -16.41
N TRP A 214 7.29 -14.69 -17.38
CA TRP A 214 8.10 -13.66 -18.01
C TRP A 214 7.42 -12.32 -17.85
N GLU A 215 8.05 -11.41 -17.13
CA GLU A 215 7.54 -10.07 -16.87
C GLU A 215 8.42 -9.05 -17.60
N TYR A 216 7.80 -8.04 -18.19
CA TYR A 216 8.44 -6.96 -18.92
C TYR A 216 7.86 -5.64 -18.43
N TYR A 217 8.71 -4.79 -17.87
CA TYR A 217 8.37 -3.44 -17.45
C TYR A 217 9.05 -2.42 -18.35
N LYS A 218 8.32 -1.37 -18.73
CA LYS A 218 8.86 -0.21 -19.43
C LYS A 218 8.29 1.06 -18.81
N GLU A 219 9.18 2.01 -18.55
CA GLU A 219 8.82 3.39 -18.22
C GLU A 219 9.49 4.32 -19.23
N ASP A 220 8.67 4.84 -20.14
CA ASP A 220 9.07 5.72 -21.23
C ASP A 220 8.43 7.11 -21.06
N SER A 221 8.22 7.50 -19.80
CA SER A 221 7.63 8.79 -19.43
C SER A 221 8.48 9.94 -19.95
N SER A 222 7.87 10.87 -20.69
CA SER A 222 8.58 12.04 -21.22
C SER A 222 8.56 13.18 -20.21
N ILE A 223 9.69 13.86 -20.05
CA ILE A 223 9.79 15.08 -19.23
C ILE A 223 9.71 16.29 -20.16
N VAL A 224 8.87 17.26 -19.81
CA VAL A 224 8.82 18.53 -20.52
C VAL A 224 10.08 19.32 -20.17
N PRO A 225 10.91 19.70 -21.16
CA PRO A 225 12.11 20.47 -20.88
C PRO A 225 11.76 21.91 -20.49
N LEU A 226 12.58 22.51 -19.64
CA LEU A 226 12.59 23.96 -19.47
C LEU A 226 13.39 24.57 -20.62
N ILE A 227 12.75 25.48 -21.36
CA ILE A 227 13.37 26.23 -22.44
C ILE A 227 13.74 27.65 -21.93
N PRO A 228 14.92 28.20 -22.32
CA PRO A 228 15.28 29.59 -21.98
C PRO A 228 14.18 30.59 -22.31
N GLY A 229 13.85 31.45 -21.34
CA GLY A 229 12.85 32.52 -21.50
C GLY A 229 11.39 32.09 -21.26
N GLN A 230 11.12 30.81 -21.02
CA GLN A 230 9.80 30.35 -20.61
C GLN A 230 9.54 30.66 -19.12
N GLU A 231 8.37 31.22 -18.80
CA GLU A 231 7.94 31.34 -17.41
C GLU A 231 7.70 29.96 -16.78
N TYR A 232 8.09 29.82 -15.51
CA TYR A 232 7.87 28.60 -14.76
C TYR A 232 6.37 28.33 -14.60
N PRO A 233 5.87 27.10 -14.85
CA PRO A 233 4.44 26.77 -14.77
C PRO A 233 3.76 27.07 -13.43
N LEU A 234 4.52 27.38 -12.37
CA LEU A 234 4.02 27.66 -11.02
C LEU A 234 4.74 28.85 -10.39
N GLY A 235 4.46 30.06 -10.88
CA GLY A 235 5.00 31.31 -10.34
C GLY A 235 4.83 31.51 -8.83
N TYR A 236 3.90 30.80 -8.18
CA TYR A 236 3.70 30.83 -6.73
C TYR A 236 4.79 30.07 -5.94
N LEU A 237 5.51 29.12 -6.53
CA LEU A 237 6.67 28.48 -5.89
C LEU A 237 7.88 29.43 -5.79
N ARG A 238 7.91 30.50 -6.61
CA ARG A 238 8.91 31.57 -6.47
C ARG A 238 8.72 32.40 -5.20
N ASN A 239 7.51 32.43 -4.65
CA ASN A 239 7.10 33.35 -3.59
C ASN A 239 6.76 32.65 -2.26
N GLN A 240 7.11 31.37 -2.09
CA GLN A 240 6.94 30.68 -0.80
C GLN A 240 8.16 30.97 0.08
N PRO A 241 8.06 31.81 1.14
CA PRO A 241 9.10 31.88 2.12
C PRO A 241 8.99 30.61 2.95
N PHE A 242 9.96 29.69 2.83
CA PHE A 242 10.07 28.62 3.81
C PHE A 242 10.40 29.14 5.22
N ASP A 243 10.75 30.43 5.33
CA ASP A 243 10.78 31.23 6.55
C ASP A 243 11.06 32.70 6.14
N ALA A 244 10.28 33.67 6.60
CA ALA A 244 10.51 35.09 6.29
C ALA A 244 11.82 35.64 6.92
N SER A 245 12.42 34.89 7.85
CA SER A 245 13.69 35.20 8.52
C SER A 245 14.92 34.80 7.71
N TYR A 246 14.76 33.93 6.70
CA TYR A 246 15.86 33.51 5.83
C TYR A 246 15.67 34.14 4.44
N PRO A 247 16.58 35.04 4.00
CA PRO A 247 16.46 35.70 2.71
C PRO A 247 16.49 34.66 1.59
N GLU A 248 15.37 34.56 0.86
CA GLU A 248 15.13 33.79 -0.37
C GLU A 248 16.22 32.80 -0.78
N THR A 249 16.22 31.61 -0.18
CA THR A 249 17.29 30.62 -0.40
C THR A 249 17.22 29.87 -1.73
N TYR A 250 16.19 30.09 -2.56
CA TYR A 250 16.00 29.33 -3.80
C TYR A 250 15.53 30.20 -4.97
N ARG A 251 16.21 31.32 -5.21
CA ARG A 251 16.05 32.01 -6.51
C ARG A 251 16.47 31.07 -7.64
N GLN A 252 15.71 31.10 -8.73
CA GLN A 252 15.89 30.20 -9.86
C GLN A 252 17.21 30.50 -10.59
N ALA A 253 18.20 29.61 -10.49
CA ALA A 253 19.48 29.70 -11.18
C ALA A 253 19.48 29.02 -12.56
N ALA A 254 18.68 27.96 -12.71
CA ALA A 254 18.56 27.21 -13.95
C ALA A 254 17.67 27.96 -14.96
N THR A 255 18.22 28.20 -16.15
CA THR A 255 17.54 28.85 -17.29
C THR A 255 17.15 27.85 -18.38
N ALA A 256 17.76 26.67 -18.41
CA ALA A 256 17.35 25.54 -19.25
C ALA A 256 17.51 24.21 -18.51
N TYR A 257 16.66 23.23 -18.81
CA TYR A 257 16.69 21.91 -18.20
C TYR A 257 16.10 20.85 -19.14
N SER A 258 16.77 19.70 -19.27
CA SER A 258 16.20 18.51 -19.90
C SER A 258 16.72 17.25 -19.23
N ARG A 259 15.85 16.25 -19.10
CA ARG A 259 16.21 14.94 -18.52
C ARG A 259 15.46 13.82 -19.22
N THR A 260 16.18 12.73 -19.48
CA THR A 260 15.62 11.49 -20.00
C THR A 260 16.16 10.33 -19.17
N GLN A 261 15.25 9.51 -18.64
CA GLN A 261 15.61 8.35 -17.83
C GLN A 261 14.66 7.18 -18.11
N PRO A 262 14.69 6.58 -19.33
CA PRO A 262 13.90 5.40 -19.60
C PRO A 262 14.39 4.24 -18.74
N MET A 263 13.45 3.46 -18.22
CA MET A 263 13.74 2.29 -17.41
C MET A 263 13.04 1.07 -17.99
N HIS A 264 13.82 0.10 -18.47
CA HIS A 264 13.31 -1.17 -18.95
C HIS A 264 13.78 -2.28 -18.02
N GLY A 265 12.85 -3.14 -17.63
CA GLY A 265 13.08 -4.26 -16.74
C GLY A 265 12.50 -5.54 -17.32
N ARG A 266 13.16 -6.66 -17.07
CA ARG A 266 12.65 -7.99 -17.37
C ARG A 266 12.83 -8.88 -16.17
N ASN A 267 11.76 -9.49 -15.68
CA ASN A 267 11.85 -10.52 -14.66
C ASN A 267 11.47 -11.88 -15.25
N ARG A 268 12.17 -12.93 -14.84
CA ARG A 268 11.85 -14.31 -15.19
C ARG A 268 11.84 -15.14 -13.93
N GLY A 269 10.87 -16.02 -13.77
CA GLY A 269 10.78 -16.80 -12.56
C GLY A 269 10.06 -18.12 -12.69
N TRP A 270 10.40 -19.03 -11.79
CA TRP A 270 9.77 -20.32 -11.58
C TRP A 270 9.08 -20.34 -10.23
N PHE A 271 7.86 -20.86 -10.21
CA PHE A 271 7.06 -21.06 -9.02
C PHE A 271 6.66 -22.52 -8.98
N GLY A 272 7.04 -23.22 -7.92
CA GLY A 272 6.70 -24.61 -7.67
C GLY A 272 5.94 -24.73 -6.35
N ASN A 273 4.88 -25.54 -6.34
CA ASN A 273 4.15 -25.87 -5.13
C ASN A 273 3.72 -27.34 -5.17
N LEU A 274 4.03 -28.08 -4.10
CA LEU A 274 3.76 -29.49 -3.92
C LEU A 274 2.97 -29.69 -2.62
N ILE A 275 1.81 -30.33 -2.72
CA ILE A 275 0.93 -30.55 -1.57
C ILE A 275 0.51 -32.02 -1.54
N ARG A 276 0.45 -32.59 -0.32
CA ARG A 276 -0.19 -33.88 -0.04
C ARG A 276 -0.77 -33.88 1.36
N ASN A 277 -2.00 -34.37 1.49
CA ASN A 277 -2.70 -34.49 2.76
C ASN A 277 -3.09 -35.95 2.98
N GLU A 278 -2.66 -36.52 4.09
CA GLU A 278 -2.99 -37.86 4.54
C GLU A 278 -3.64 -37.82 5.93
N LYS A 279 -4.18 -38.95 6.38
CA LYS A 279 -4.87 -39.05 7.67
C LYS A 279 -4.00 -38.63 8.87
N TYR A 280 -2.72 -39.00 8.86
CA TYR A 280 -1.81 -38.79 10.00
C TYR A 280 -0.75 -37.72 9.76
N TRP A 281 -0.60 -37.25 8.52
CA TRP A 281 0.38 -36.23 8.17
C TRP A 281 -0.04 -35.43 6.95
N ALA A 282 0.52 -34.23 6.81
CA ALA A 282 0.38 -33.42 5.62
C ALA A 282 1.70 -32.69 5.31
N ILE A 283 1.96 -32.49 4.02
CA ILE A 283 3.11 -31.73 3.51
C ILE A 283 2.60 -30.63 2.60
N ASN A 284 3.21 -29.46 2.73
CA ASN A 284 3.10 -28.37 1.78
C ASN A 284 4.49 -27.77 1.60
N ALA A 285 4.98 -27.79 0.36
CA ALA A 285 6.29 -27.28 -0.01
C ALA A 285 6.12 -26.29 -1.18
N ARG A 286 6.74 -25.12 -1.06
CA ARG A 286 6.70 -24.05 -2.05
C ARG A 286 8.11 -23.57 -2.32
N MET A 287 8.41 -23.32 -3.58
CA MET A 287 9.66 -22.70 -3.99
C MET A 287 9.39 -21.66 -5.06
N THR A 288 10.02 -20.50 -4.91
CA THR A 288 9.99 -19.40 -5.87
C THR A 288 11.41 -19.01 -6.18
N TYR A 289 11.75 -18.98 -7.47
CA TYR A 289 12.94 -18.33 -7.96
C TYR A 289 12.52 -17.25 -8.94
N SER A 290 13.06 -16.06 -8.81
CA SER A 290 12.90 -15.01 -9.81
C SER A 290 14.19 -14.25 -9.98
N LYS A 291 14.46 -13.79 -11.20
CA LYS A 291 15.59 -12.92 -11.48
C LYS A 291 15.09 -11.74 -12.29
N GLY A 292 15.24 -10.55 -11.72
CA GLY A 292 15.10 -9.31 -12.45
C GLY A 292 16.41 -8.89 -13.09
N ASP A 293 16.34 -8.44 -14.34
CA ASP A 293 17.40 -7.74 -15.04
C ASP A 293 16.85 -6.37 -15.46
N SER A 294 17.60 -5.29 -15.27
CA SER A 294 17.24 -3.96 -15.75
C SER A 294 18.44 -3.26 -16.35
N THR A 295 18.17 -2.51 -17.41
CA THR A 295 19.10 -1.58 -18.03
C THR A 295 18.49 -0.20 -17.90
N SER A 296 19.32 0.76 -17.52
CA SER A 296 18.89 2.16 -17.42
C SER A 296 19.92 3.06 -18.07
N VAL A 297 19.43 4.13 -18.68
CA VAL A 297 20.26 5.20 -19.19
C VAL A 297 19.72 6.48 -18.59
N TYR A 298 20.56 7.19 -17.85
CA TYR A 298 20.28 8.52 -17.36
C TYR A 298 20.99 9.54 -18.23
N TYR A 299 20.25 10.53 -18.71
CA TYR A 299 20.79 11.68 -19.44
C TYR A 299 20.14 12.93 -18.87
N GLU A 300 20.95 13.91 -18.48
CA GLU A 300 20.47 15.18 -17.96
C GLU A 300 21.36 16.33 -18.44
N THR A 301 20.73 17.40 -18.90
CA THR A 301 21.39 18.67 -19.23
C THR A 301 20.73 19.81 -18.48
N ALA A 302 21.54 20.77 -18.04
CA ALA A 302 21.05 21.99 -17.44
C ALA A 302 21.97 23.17 -17.80
N SER A 303 21.36 24.35 -17.88
CA SER A 303 22.07 25.62 -18.06
C SER A 303 21.62 26.58 -16.98
N GLY A 304 22.54 27.35 -16.42
CA GLY A 304 22.22 28.29 -15.36
C GLY A 304 23.43 28.93 -14.70
N ASN A 305 23.20 29.79 -13.71
CA ASN A 305 24.26 30.43 -12.95
C ASN A 305 24.97 29.43 -12.02
N THR A 306 26.29 29.60 -11.83
CA THR A 306 27.05 28.83 -10.84
C THR A 306 26.75 29.25 -9.41
N VAL A 307 27.09 28.41 -8.43
CA VAL A 307 27.14 28.83 -7.02
C VAL A 307 28.25 29.86 -6.85
N ALA A 308 27.92 31.00 -6.24
CA ALA A 308 28.89 31.99 -5.79
C ALA A 308 28.74 32.26 -4.29
N LYS A 309 29.84 32.66 -3.65
CA LYS A 309 29.83 33.22 -2.30
C LYS A 309 29.24 34.64 -2.35
N ASN A 310 28.35 34.96 -1.40
CA ASN A 310 27.95 36.34 -1.14
C ASN A 310 28.29 36.72 0.31
N ALA A 311 27.99 37.96 0.71
CA ALA A 311 28.30 38.46 2.05
C ALA A 311 27.55 37.73 3.19
N ALA A 312 26.44 37.04 2.89
CA ALA A 312 25.60 36.36 3.87
C ALA A 312 25.95 34.87 4.03
N CYS A 313 26.39 34.18 2.97
CA CYS A 313 26.77 32.78 3.04
C CYS A 313 27.70 32.35 1.88
N ASN A 314 28.48 31.29 2.10
CA ASN A 314 29.44 30.76 1.11
C ASN A 314 28.80 30.21 -0.18
N ASN A 315 27.49 29.99 -0.19
CA ASN A 315 26.78 29.21 -1.22
C ASN A 315 25.50 29.91 -1.73
N CYS A 316 25.28 31.19 -1.41
CA CYS A 316 23.98 31.88 -1.55
C CYS A 316 23.93 32.89 -2.71
N GLY A 317 25.02 33.07 -3.46
CA GLY A 317 25.09 33.97 -4.61
C GLY A 317 25.04 33.24 -5.96
N PHE A 318 24.81 34.00 -7.03
CA PHE A 318 24.91 33.52 -8.41
C PHE A 318 26.20 33.98 -9.06
N GLY A 319 26.95 33.04 -9.65
CA GLY A 319 28.13 33.31 -10.47
C GLY A 319 27.81 33.31 -11.95
N ALA A 320 28.85 33.14 -12.78
CA ALA A 320 28.74 33.10 -14.24
C ALA A 320 27.83 31.95 -14.73
N PRO A 321 27.14 32.11 -15.87
CA PRO A 321 26.33 31.04 -16.45
C PRO A 321 27.21 29.90 -16.98
N VAL A 322 26.76 28.66 -16.78
CA VAL A 322 27.43 27.44 -17.25
C VAL A 322 26.43 26.43 -17.79
N ASN A 323 26.92 25.56 -18.65
CA ASN A 323 26.21 24.37 -19.10
C ASN A 323 26.78 23.15 -18.38
N ALA A 324 25.89 22.30 -17.88
CA ALA A 324 26.22 21.04 -17.25
C ALA A 324 25.52 19.90 -17.97
N PHE A 325 26.22 18.77 -18.08
CA PHE A 325 25.71 17.55 -18.67
C PHE A 325 26.12 16.35 -17.81
N THR A 326 25.18 15.43 -17.56
CA THR A 326 25.43 14.14 -16.89
C THR A 326 24.87 12.99 -17.71
N TYR A 327 25.68 11.96 -17.90
CA TYR A 327 25.32 10.70 -18.53
C TYR A 327 25.70 9.54 -17.62
N MET A 328 24.74 8.66 -17.36
CA MET A 328 24.96 7.50 -16.50
C MET A 328 24.21 6.28 -17.02
N PRO A 329 24.83 5.48 -17.90
CA PRO A 329 24.35 4.14 -18.22
C PRO A 329 24.63 3.20 -17.04
N GLY A 330 23.72 2.28 -16.82
CA GLY A 330 23.86 1.28 -15.76
C GLY A 330 23.05 0.02 -16.02
N THR A 331 23.45 -1.04 -15.35
CA THR A 331 22.75 -2.32 -15.33
C THR A 331 22.50 -2.73 -13.89
N ALA A 332 21.37 -3.40 -13.64
CA ALA A 332 21.05 -3.95 -12.35
C ALA A 332 20.45 -5.35 -12.52
N ARG A 333 20.76 -6.24 -11.59
CA ARG A 333 20.18 -7.57 -11.48
C ARG A 333 19.71 -7.82 -10.07
N ARG A 334 18.62 -8.58 -9.95
CA ARG A 334 18.01 -8.94 -8.67
C ARG A 334 17.57 -10.40 -8.67
N PRO A 335 18.47 -11.36 -8.41
CA PRO A 335 18.07 -12.73 -8.14
C PRO A 335 17.43 -12.82 -6.74
N PHE A 336 16.30 -13.51 -6.69
CA PHE A 336 15.48 -13.74 -5.51
C PHE A 336 15.10 -15.22 -5.46
N THR A 337 15.32 -15.85 -4.32
CA THR A 337 14.88 -17.22 -4.03
C THR A 337 14.14 -17.22 -2.71
N ALA A 338 12.97 -17.86 -2.68
CA ALA A 338 12.26 -18.16 -1.44
C ALA A 338 11.78 -19.61 -1.47
N GLY A 339 11.81 -20.26 -0.32
CA GLY A 339 11.28 -21.60 -0.13
C GLY A 339 10.56 -21.68 1.20
N ASP A 340 9.39 -22.30 1.21
CA ASP A 340 8.61 -22.58 2.40
C ASP A 340 8.30 -24.08 2.43
N PHE A 341 8.55 -24.71 3.57
CA PHE A 341 8.23 -26.11 3.81
C PHE A 341 7.47 -26.22 5.12
N SER A 342 6.33 -26.91 5.10
CA SER A 342 5.60 -27.23 6.31
C SER A 342 5.24 -28.71 6.35
N PHE A 343 5.52 -29.32 7.50
CA PHE A 343 5.12 -30.68 7.82
C PHE A 343 4.14 -30.63 9.00
N SER A 344 2.95 -31.19 8.80
CA SER A 344 1.94 -31.33 9.85
C SER A 344 1.80 -32.80 10.23
N LEU A 345 1.76 -33.08 11.52
CA LEU A 345 1.53 -34.41 12.08
C LEU A 345 0.25 -34.40 12.92
N PHE A 346 -0.55 -35.44 12.77
CA PHE A 346 -1.81 -35.65 13.49
C PHE A 346 -1.77 -36.98 14.28
N PRO A 347 -0.96 -37.09 15.36
CA PRO A 347 -0.80 -38.34 16.10
C PRO A 347 -2.11 -38.85 16.70
N THR A 348 -3.00 -37.92 17.09
CA THR A 348 -4.33 -38.20 17.62
C THR A 348 -5.32 -37.18 17.06
N SER A 349 -6.63 -37.41 17.25
CA SER A 349 -7.66 -36.42 16.88
C SER A 349 -7.63 -35.15 17.74
N LYS A 350 -6.85 -35.12 18.83
CA LYS A 350 -6.76 -33.98 19.76
C LYS A 350 -5.48 -33.16 19.59
N LEU A 351 -4.42 -33.75 19.05
CA LEU A 351 -3.10 -33.14 18.96
C LEU A 351 -2.70 -32.89 17.50
N THR A 352 -2.31 -31.66 17.20
CA THR A 352 -1.72 -31.27 15.92
C THR A 352 -0.37 -30.64 16.17
N ILE A 353 0.65 -31.15 15.49
CA ILE A 353 2.02 -30.64 15.54
C ILE A 353 2.37 -30.16 14.15
N ILE A 354 2.87 -28.93 14.02
CA ILE A 354 3.26 -28.36 12.74
C ILE A 354 4.67 -27.81 12.88
N ASN A 355 5.58 -28.25 12.01
CA ASN A 355 6.84 -27.56 11.83
C ASN A 355 6.81 -26.84 10.49
N SER A 356 7.26 -25.58 10.47
CA SER A 356 7.33 -24.77 9.27
C SER A 356 8.68 -24.06 9.17
N THR A 357 9.37 -24.27 8.06
CA THR A 357 10.65 -23.65 7.76
C THR A 357 10.48 -22.76 6.53
N SER A 358 10.95 -21.53 6.61
CA SER A 358 11.00 -20.59 5.50
C SER A 358 12.41 -20.07 5.30
N VAL A 359 12.85 -20.03 4.05
CA VAL A 359 14.15 -19.49 3.64
C VAL A 359 13.91 -18.47 2.56
N GLN A 360 14.61 -17.34 2.65
CA GLN A 360 14.56 -16.28 1.66
C GLN A 360 15.97 -15.73 1.45
N SER A 361 16.32 -15.50 0.20
CA SER A 361 17.56 -14.84 -0.21
C SER A 361 17.24 -13.88 -1.34
N ASN A 362 17.69 -12.65 -1.20
CA ASN A 362 17.46 -11.59 -2.17
C ASN A 362 18.76 -10.82 -2.33
N ARG A 363 19.27 -10.77 -3.54
CA ARG A 363 20.50 -10.04 -3.86
C ARG A 363 20.19 -8.98 -4.88
N PHE A 364 20.80 -7.82 -4.74
CA PHE A 364 20.79 -6.74 -5.69
C PHE A 364 22.24 -6.50 -6.07
N ASP A 365 22.53 -6.57 -7.35
CA ASP A 365 23.83 -6.17 -7.89
C ASP A 365 23.59 -5.17 -9.00
N GLY A 366 24.41 -4.12 -9.09
CA GLY A 366 24.33 -3.17 -10.18
C GLY A 366 25.64 -2.48 -10.45
N THR A 367 25.79 -2.02 -11.69
CA THR A 367 26.92 -1.21 -12.14
C THR A 367 26.40 0.05 -12.80
N GLY A 368 27.16 1.14 -12.69
CA GLY A 368 26.86 2.39 -13.37
C GLY A 368 28.14 3.16 -13.63
N ASN A 369 28.23 3.82 -14.79
CA ASN A 369 29.35 4.69 -15.09
C ASN A 369 28.86 6.12 -15.27
N GLU A 370 29.24 7.02 -14.40
CA GLU A 370 28.83 8.41 -14.43
C GLU A 370 29.89 9.25 -15.16
N LEU A 371 29.48 9.86 -16.27
CA LEU A 371 30.22 10.91 -16.95
C LEU A 371 29.51 12.24 -16.70
N ARG A 372 30.22 13.20 -16.12
CA ARG A 372 29.69 14.55 -15.90
C ARG A 372 30.69 15.62 -16.36
N VAL A 373 30.18 16.60 -17.10
CA VAL A 373 30.92 17.70 -17.71
C VAL A 373 30.26 19.03 -17.36
N ILE A 374 31.06 20.04 -17.04
CA ILE A 374 30.61 21.41 -16.75
C ILE A 374 31.47 22.36 -17.57
N SER A 375 30.85 23.34 -18.25
CA SER A 375 31.53 24.21 -19.22
C SER A 375 32.44 25.29 -18.62
N ASN A 376 32.61 25.35 -17.29
CA ASN A 376 33.46 26.33 -16.60
C ASN A 376 34.91 25.89 -16.38
N GLY A 377 35.35 24.83 -17.08
CA GLY A 377 36.68 24.26 -16.88
C GLY A 377 36.82 23.42 -15.61
N ALA A 378 35.71 23.06 -14.94
CA ALA A 378 35.76 22.08 -13.86
C ALA A 378 36.26 20.71 -14.39
N PRO A 379 36.97 19.93 -13.55
CA PRO A 379 37.45 18.61 -13.95
C PRO A 379 36.32 17.71 -14.42
N LEU A 380 36.56 17.00 -15.52
CA LEU A 380 35.68 15.95 -16.01
C LEU A 380 35.52 14.88 -14.92
N VAL A 381 34.28 14.57 -14.57
CA VAL A 381 33.97 13.58 -13.56
C VAL A 381 33.63 12.27 -14.29
N ASN A 382 34.47 11.26 -14.09
CA ASN A 382 34.26 9.90 -14.61
C ASN A 382 34.32 8.92 -13.44
N ARG A 383 33.17 8.37 -13.04
CA ARG A 383 33.04 7.59 -11.80
C ARG A 383 32.32 6.29 -12.09
N PHE A 384 33.02 5.19 -11.87
CA PHE A 384 32.42 3.87 -11.95
C PHE A 384 31.93 3.43 -10.57
N TRP A 385 30.70 2.93 -10.54
CA TRP A 385 30.01 2.43 -9.38
C TRP A 385 29.71 0.95 -9.58
N THR A 386 29.97 0.15 -8.55
CA THR A 386 29.38 -1.17 -8.40
C THR A 386 28.80 -1.31 -7.02
N TYR A 387 27.62 -1.89 -6.94
CA TYR A 387 26.85 -1.99 -5.73
C TYR A 387 26.28 -3.38 -5.58
N HIS A 388 26.51 -3.99 -4.42
CA HIS A 388 25.93 -5.27 -4.05
C HIS A 388 25.26 -5.15 -2.68
N ILE A 389 23.94 -5.36 -2.62
CA ILE A 389 23.21 -5.64 -1.38
C ILE A 389 22.78 -7.11 -1.38
N GLY A 390 23.16 -7.86 -0.36
CA GLY A 390 22.59 -9.17 -0.05
C GLY A 390 21.68 -9.07 1.16
N THR A 391 20.47 -9.62 1.09
CA THR A 391 19.59 -9.79 2.25
C THR A 391 19.09 -11.23 2.29
N GLY A 392 18.92 -11.78 3.47
CA GLY A 392 18.30 -13.09 3.60
C GLY A 392 17.77 -13.37 4.98
N ARG A 393 16.91 -14.39 5.04
CA ARG A 393 16.20 -14.82 6.24
C ARG A 393 16.07 -16.33 6.25
N VAL A 394 16.31 -16.94 7.39
CA VAL A 394 15.90 -18.31 7.70
C VAL A 394 15.00 -18.24 8.93
N SER A 395 13.79 -18.79 8.85
CA SER A 395 12.89 -18.88 9.99
C SER A 395 12.36 -20.30 10.11
N ASP A 396 12.40 -20.83 11.33
CA ASP A 396 11.78 -22.10 11.68
C ASP A 396 10.77 -21.87 12.81
N ALA A 397 9.62 -22.52 12.72
CA ALA A 397 8.57 -22.46 13.73
C ALA A 397 7.99 -23.84 14.02
N LEU A 398 7.80 -24.14 15.31
CA LEU A 398 7.13 -25.33 15.81
C LEU A 398 5.85 -24.90 16.53
N ASP A 399 4.71 -25.30 15.98
CA ASP A 399 3.37 -25.07 16.52
C ASP A 399 2.79 -26.36 17.11
N LEU A 400 2.24 -26.26 18.32
CA LEU A 400 1.54 -27.32 19.03
C LEU A 400 0.12 -26.86 19.33
N ASN A 401 -0.88 -27.62 18.87
CA ASN A 401 -2.29 -27.37 19.15
C ASN A 401 -2.92 -28.60 19.81
N TYR A 402 -3.44 -28.44 21.02
CA TYR A 402 -4.00 -29.53 21.81
C TYR A 402 -5.45 -29.24 22.26
N HIS A 403 -6.39 -30.04 21.77
CA HIS A 403 -7.78 -30.02 22.18
C HIS A 403 -7.98 -30.92 23.41
N MET A 404 -7.86 -30.34 24.62
CA MET A 404 -8.05 -31.09 25.87
C MET A 404 -9.44 -31.74 25.92
N ASN A 405 -10.46 -30.93 25.64
CA ASN A 405 -11.87 -31.32 25.62
C ASN A 405 -12.68 -30.40 24.67
N LYS A 406 -14.01 -30.55 24.62
CA LYS A 406 -14.88 -29.78 23.72
C LYS A 406 -14.91 -28.27 24.02
N TRP A 407 -14.55 -27.87 25.25
CA TRP A 407 -14.65 -26.50 25.73
C TRP A 407 -13.29 -25.82 25.95
N LEU A 408 -12.17 -26.54 25.89
CA LEU A 408 -10.82 -26.02 26.08
C LEU A 408 -9.84 -26.59 25.05
N ALA A 409 -9.15 -25.69 24.36
CA ALA A 409 -7.98 -25.99 23.54
C ALA A 409 -6.81 -25.09 23.94
N LEU A 410 -5.59 -25.62 23.87
CA LEU A 410 -4.35 -24.92 24.16
C LEU A 410 -3.50 -24.84 22.89
N ASN A 411 -2.76 -23.75 22.73
CA ASN A 411 -1.81 -23.56 21.64
C ASN A 411 -0.48 -23.03 22.17
N ALA A 412 0.62 -23.53 21.62
CA ALA A 412 1.97 -23.08 21.90
C ALA A 412 2.78 -23.01 20.61
N GLU A 413 3.59 -21.98 20.44
CA GLU A 413 4.48 -21.80 19.30
C GLU A 413 5.87 -21.38 19.80
N TYR A 414 6.91 -21.96 19.21
CA TYR A 414 8.26 -21.42 19.27
C TYR A 414 8.75 -21.11 17.86
N ARG A 415 9.31 -19.92 17.65
CA ARG A 415 9.85 -19.48 16.36
C ARG A 415 11.23 -18.87 16.52
N TYR A 416 12.16 -19.37 15.71
CA TYR A 416 13.48 -18.80 15.54
C TYR A 416 13.58 -18.13 14.17
N THR A 417 14.18 -16.95 14.10
CA THR A 417 14.46 -16.26 12.84
C THR A 417 15.86 -15.68 12.85
N SER A 418 16.68 -16.07 11.88
CA SER A 418 17.98 -15.46 11.57
C SER A 418 17.86 -14.60 10.32
N ARG A 419 18.41 -13.39 10.36
CA ARG A 419 18.47 -12.46 9.22
C ARG A 419 19.89 -11.98 9.00
N PHE A 420 20.21 -11.71 7.75
CA PHE A 420 21.49 -11.10 7.37
C PHE A 420 21.30 -10.02 6.31
N ILE A 421 22.13 -8.99 6.42
CA ILE A 421 22.28 -7.94 5.42
C ILE A 421 23.77 -7.76 5.17
N ASP A 422 24.14 -7.76 3.90
CA ASP A 422 25.47 -7.46 3.42
C ASP A 422 25.34 -6.30 2.43
N ASN A 423 26.17 -5.28 2.60
CA ASN A 423 26.18 -4.09 1.76
C ASN A 423 27.61 -3.79 1.35
N ASN A 424 27.90 -4.01 0.08
CA ASN A 424 29.22 -3.84 -0.53
C ASN A 424 29.12 -2.78 -1.61
N LEU A 425 29.70 -1.62 -1.34
CA LEU A 425 29.84 -0.53 -2.30
C LEU A 425 31.30 -0.41 -2.70
N PHE A 426 31.55 -0.45 -4.01
CA PHE A 426 32.87 -0.15 -4.57
C PHE A 426 32.74 0.95 -5.63
N ARG A 427 33.69 1.88 -5.60
CA ARG A 427 33.72 3.03 -6.50
C ARG A 427 35.14 3.35 -6.90
N THR A 428 35.34 3.71 -8.17
CA THR A 428 36.62 4.26 -8.67
C THR A 428 36.42 5.69 -9.16
N GLY A 429 37.49 6.50 -9.07
CA GLY A 429 37.44 7.93 -9.39
C GLY A 429 37.02 8.85 -8.24
N THR A 430 37.10 8.40 -6.98
CA THR A 430 36.91 9.23 -5.77
C THR A 430 37.89 8.89 -4.64
N THR A 431 37.87 9.65 -3.53
CA THR A 431 38.78 9.50 -2.38
C THR A 431 38.45 8.33 -1.43
N LYS A 432 37.27 7.69 -1.53
CA LYS A 432 36.89 6.45 -0.81
C LYS A 432 36.56 5.37 -1.82
N ASN A 433 37.24 4.22 -1.73
CA ASN A 433 37.18 3.18 -2.76
C ASN A 433 36.33 1.94 -2.38
N THR A 434 36.09 1.70 -1.09
CA THR A 434 35.30 0.56 -0.61
C THR A 434 34.50 0.90 0.64
N SER A 435 33.30 0.34 0.75
CA SER A 435 32.53 0.30 2.01
C SER A 435 31.84 -1.06 2.07
N ILE A 436 32.23 -1.87 3.05
CA ILE A 436 31.67 -3.20 3.32
C ILE A 436 31.04 -3.13 4.70
N ASN A 437 29.72 -3.31 4.76
CA ASN A 437 28.98 -3.37 6.00
C ASN A 437 28.16 -4.66 6.02
N SER A 438 28.23 -5.40 7.12
CA SER A 438 27.41 -6.58 7.34
C SER A 438 26.72 -6.51 8.70
N VAL A 439 25.45 -6.90 8.72
CA VAL A 439 24.64 -6.97 9.96
C VAL A 439 23.99 -8.35 10.00
N ARG A 440 23.92 -8.91 11.21
CA ARG A 440 23.27 -10.19 11.50
C ARG A 440 22.33 -10.00 12.68
N ASN A 441 21.19 -10.66 12.64
CA ASN A 441 20.09 -10.51 13.60
C ASN A 441 19.47 -11.88 13.90
N HIS A 442 19.16 -12.13 15.17
CA HIS A 442 18.60 -13.37 15.65
C HIS A 442 17.42 -13.09 16.59
N LEU A 443 16.21 -13.39 16.13
CA LEU A 443 14.98 -13.22 16.87
C LEU A 443 14.45 -14.58 17.36
N ASN A 444 14.25 -14.68 18.67
CA ASN A 444 13.56 -15.79 19.32
C ASN A 444 12.17 -15.31 19.76
N THR A 445 11.13 -16.06 19.40
CA THR A 445 9.75 -15.72 19.73
C THR A 445 9.04 -16.94 20.31
N GLY A 446 8.35 -16.75 21.44
CA GLY A 446 7.48 -17.76 22.05
C GLY A 446 6.05 -17.24 22.17
N THR A 447 5.06 -18.05 21.78
CA THR A 447 3.64 -17.75 21.94
C THR A 447 2.96 -18.83 22.76
N LEU A 448 2.11 -18.44 23.70
CA LEU A 448 1.21 -19.32 24.43
C LEU A 448 -0.21 -18.78 24.36
N GLY A 449 -1.18 -19.66 24.18
CA GLY A 449 -2.58 -19.27 24.10
C GLY A 449 -3.54 -20.39 24.44
N PHE A 450 -4.80 -20.00 24.61
CA PHE A 450 -5.90 -20.91 24.84
C PHE A 450 -7.18 -20.44 24.15
N ARG A 451 -8.06 -21.39 23.87
CA ARG A 451 -9.44 -21.16 23.41
C ARG A 451 -10.41 -21.86 24.35
N LEU A 452 -11.37 -21.09 24.85
CA LEU A 452 -12.42 -21.51 25.78
C LEU A 452 -13.79 -21.40 25.11
N LYS A 453 -14.66 -22.40 25.28
CA LYS A 453 -16.07 -22.37 24.90
C LYS A 453 -16.94 -22.71 26.12
N PRO A 454 -17.11 -21.77 27.07
CA PRO A 454 -17.79 -22.06 28.34
C PRO A 454 -19.29 -22.32 28.15
N LEU A 455 -19.90 -21.76 27.10
CA LEU A 455 -21.28 -21.97 26.69
C LEU A 455 -21.31 -22.21 25.18
N HIS A 456 -22.31 -22.94 24.67
CA HIS A 456 -22.43 -23.21 23.23
C HIS A 456 -22.35 -21.95 22.32
N PRO A 457 -23.00 -20.81 22.65
CA PRO A 457 -22.91 -19.61 21.83
C PRO A 457 -21.64 -18.78 22.05
N LEU A 458 -20.83 -19.02 23.10
CA LEU A 458 -19.71 -18.17 23.50
C LEU A 458 -18.36 -18.86 23.26
N SER A 459 -17.46 -18.19 22.54
CA SER A 459 -16.06 -18.61 22.35
C SER A 459 -15.14 -17.47 22.76
N VAL A 460 -14.10 -17.77 23.55
CA VAL A 460 -13.06 -16.83 23.97
C VAL A 460 -11.71 -17.41 23.57
N SER A 461 -10.80 -16.58 23.08
CA SER A 461 -9.41 -17.00 22.82
C SER A 461 -8.44 -15.90 23.23
N VAL A 462 -7.34 -16.29 23.86
CA VAL A 462 -6.27 -15.38 24.28
C VAL A 462 -4.93 -15.97 23.87
N ASP A 463 -4.08 -15.16 23.25
CA ASP A 463 -2.68 -15.47 22.95
C ASP A 463 -1.77 -14.39 23.53
N ALA A 464 -0.63 -14.79 24.07
CA ALA A 464 0.45 -13.92 24.48
C ALA A 464 1.76 -14.34 23.80
N THR A 465 2.47 -13.38 23.22
CA THR A 465 3.74 -13.59 22.52
C THR A 465 4.83 -12.72 23.13
N VAL A 466 6.02 -13.30 23.32
CA VAL A 466 7.23 -12.59 23.73
C VAL A 466 8.31 -12.81 22.70
N GLY A 467 8.90 -11.72 22.21
CA GLY A 467 10.03 -11.73 21.27
C GLY A 467 11.28 -11.11 21.86
N ARG A 468 12.43 -11.70 21.58
CA ARG A 468 13.76 -11.21 21.97
C ARG A 468 14.73 -11.33 20.82
N ASP A 469 15.26 -10.19 20.42
CA ASP A 469 16.24 -10.02 19.35
C ASP A 469 17.57 -9.54 19.93
N ASN A 470 18.67 -9.85 19.24
CA ASN A 470 20.02 -9.45 19.64
C ASN A 470 20.54 -8.21 18.90
N GLY A 471 19.85 -7.73 17.87
CA GLY A 471 20.25 -6.54 17.11
C GLY A 471 19.23 -6.20 16.04
N PRO A 472 18.20 -5.37 16.32
CA PRO A 472 17.15 -5.07 15.36
C PRO A 472 17.72 -4.46 14.09
N GLU A 473 17.21 -4.93 12.95
CA GLU A 473 17.63 -4.48 11.61
C GLU A 473 17.57 -2.96 11.45
N ASN A 474 16.50 -2.34 11.95
CA ASN A 474 16.30 -0.89 11.98
C ASN A 474 15.87 -0.46 13.39
N PRO A 475 16.01 0.82 13.77
CA PRO A 475 15.59 1.30 15.10
C PRO A 475 14.10 1.12 15.40
N VAL A 476 13.26 0.88 14.40
CA VAL A 476 11.81 0.61 14.54
C VAL A 476 11.45 -0.88 14.44
N SER A 477 12.41 -1.77 14.14
CA SER A 477 12.15 -3.20 14.02
C SER A 477 11.84 -3.82 15.39
N PRO A 478 10.95 -4.83 15.50
CA PRO A 478 10.64 -5.46 16.78
C PRO A 478 11.88 -6.14 17.39
N ALA A 479 12.38 -5.66 18.53
CA ALA A 479 13.54 -6.24 19.21
C ALA A 479 13.16 -6.91 20.53
N HIS A 480 12.55 -6.14 21.43
CA HIS A 480 12.01 -6.63 22.69
C HIS A 480 10.53 -6.30 22.75
N PHE A 481 9.73 -7.19 22.18
CA PHE A 481 8.29 -6.97 22.07
C PHE A 481 7.48 -7.95 22.90
N HIS A 482 6.33 -7.46 23.35
CA HIS A 482 5.27 -8.21 23.98
C HIS A 482 3.98 -7.96 23.19
N ASN A 483 3.27 -9.02 22.85
CA ASN A 483 2.00 -8.93 22.14
C ASN A 483 0.94 -9.74 22.87
N ILE A 484 -0.23 -9.16 23.07
CA ILE A 484 -1.40 -9.83 23.64
C ILE A 484 -2.53 -9.72 22.62
N ARG A 485 -3.21 -10.84 22.35
CA ARG A 485 -4.42 -10.87 21.52
C ARG A 485 -5.50 -11.57 22.30
N ALA A 486 -6.66 -10.93 22.44
CA ALA A 486 -7.83 -11.54 23.02
C ALA A 486 -9.03 -11.35 22.09
N ARG A 487 -9.90 -12.36 22.00
CA ARG A 487 -11.13 -12.32 21.21
C ARG A 487 -12.23 -13.04 21.95
N ALA A 488 -13.42 -12.46 21.96
CA ALA A 488 -14.64 -13.09 22.43
C ALA A 488 -15.71 -13.00 21.34
N ASP A 489 -16.33 -14.12 21.00
CA ASP A 489 -17.40 -14.24 20.02
C ASP A 489 -18.63 -14.87 20.67
N TYR A 490 -19.77 -14.19 20.57
CA TYR A 490 -21.07 -14.67 20.98
C TYR A 490 -21.99 -14.79 19.75
N ARG A 491 -22.50 -16.00 19.47
CA ARG A 491 -23.39 -16.28 18.34
C ARG A 491 -24.67 -16.96 18.82
N ALA A 492 -25.76 -16.20 18.77
CA ALA A 492 -27.13 -16.68 18.93
C ALA A 492 -27.88 -16.58 17.59
N LYS A 493 -29.12 -17.10 17.54
CA LYS A 493 -29.91 -17.21 16.30
C LYS A 493 -30.11 -15.87 15.56
N LYS A 494 -30.37 -14.79 16.31
CA LYS A 494 -30.65 -13.44 15.77
C LYS A 494 -29.57 -12.41 16.09
N MET A 495 -28.52 -12.80 16.80
CA MET A 495 -27.53 -11.87 17.33
C MET A 495 -26.14 -12.46 17.21
N ARG A 496 -25.21 -11.67 16.68
CA ARG A 496 -23.78 -11.94 16.74
C ARG A 496 -23.12 -10.77 17.40
N PHE A 497 -22.26 -11.04 18.36
CA PHE A 497 -21.48 -10.03 19.06
C PHE A 497 -20.04 -10.52 19.11
N GLY A 498 -19.10 -9.68 18.72
CA GLY A 498 -17.67 -9.96 18.75
C GLY A 498 -16.94 -8.81 19.41
N VAL A 499 -15.97 -9.13 20.25
CA VAL A 499 -15.03 -8.16 20.81
C VAL A 499 -13.63 -8.68 20.60
N SER A 500 -12.70 -7.80 20.23
CA SER A 500 -11.28 -8.12 20.21
C SER A 500 -10.44 -7.03 20.84
N TYR A 501 -9.36 -7.46 21.47
CA TYR A 501 -8.33 -6.61 22.04
C TYR A 501 -6.99 -7.08 21.53
N ARG A 502 -6.15 -6.14 21.12
CA ARG A 502 -4.76 -6.39 20.79
C ARG A 502 -3.88 -5.32 21.39
N GLN A 503 -2.73 -5.73 21.87
CA GLN A 503 -1.69 -4.83 22.33
C GLN A 503 -0.36 -5.28 21.78
N MET A 504 0.45 -4.34 21.30
CA MET A 504 1.85 -4.56 20.97
C MET A 504 2.68 -3.49 21.68
N TYR A 505 3.60 -3.94 22.52
CA TYR A 505 4.59 -3.08 23.16
C TYR A 505 5.95 -3.47 22.60
N ASN A 506 6.62 -2.56 21.92
CA ASN A 506 7.97 -2.75 21.41
C ASN A 506 8.89 -1.70 22.02
N LEU A 507 9.84 -2.17 22.83
CA LEU A 507 10.84 -1.33 23.47
C LEU A 507 12.20 -1.67 22.86
N ASN A 508 12.70 -0.81 21.98
CA ASN A 508 14.03 -1.00 21.44
C ASN A 508 15.01 -0.27 22.35
N ALA A 509 15.90 -1.06 22.95
CA ALA A 509 17.05 -0.51 23.64
C ALA A 509 17.93 0.24 22.63
N PRO A 510 18.58 1.32 23.07
CA PRO A 510 19.36 2.16 22.19
C PRO A 510 20.56 1.41 21.62
N LEU A 511 20.83 1.65 20.34
CA LEU A 511 22.03 1.16 19.70
C LEU A 511 23.24 1.84 20.35
N SER A 512 24.19 1.05 20.85
CA SER A 512 25.47 1.58 21.30
C SER A 512 26.25 2.12 20.11
N VAL A 513 26.37 3.44 19.99
CA VAL A 513 27.14 4.06 18.92
C VAL A 513 28.61 4.11 19.32
N VAL A 514 29.45 3.40 18.55
CA VAL A 514 30.91 3.50 18.64
C VAL A 514 31.35 4.60 17.68
N SER A 515 32.13 5.57 18.18
CA SER A 515 32.68 6.63 17.34
C SER A 515 33.65 6.05 16.32
N VAL A 516 33.39 6.28 15.03
CA VAL A 516 34.23 5.80 13.93
C VAL A 516 35.61 6.46 13.89
N SER A 517 35.79 7.61 14.57
CA SER A 517 37.06 8.33 14.64
C SER A 517 37.89 8.01 15.87
N SER A 518 37.28 7.54 16.96
CA SER A 518 37.97 7.29 18.24
C SER A 518 37.89 5.85 18.76
N GLY A 519 37.09 4.98 18.13
CA GLY A 519 36.96 3.57 18.53
C GLY A 519 36.36 3.33 19.91
N GLN A 520 35.99 4.40 20.64
CA GLN A 520 35.39 4.32 21.96
C GLN A 520 33.86 4.21 21.85
N LEU A 521 33.30 3.37 22.72
CA LEU A 521 31.90 3.46 23.12
C LEU A 521 31.67 4.85 23.71
N LEU A 522 30.74 5.61 23.13
CA LEU A 522 30.30 6.88 23.73
C LEU A 522 29.40 6.56 24.94
N ALA A 523 30.00 6.12 26.03
CA ALA A 523 29.31 5.94 27.31
C ALA A 523 28.88 7.32 27.84
N GLY A 524 27.58 7.53 28.01
CA GLY A 524 27.01 8.80 28.48
C GLY A 524 26.50 9.76 27.39
N ALA A 525 26.57 9.39 26.10
CA ALA A 525 25.83 10.11 25.06
C ALA A 525 24.36 9.70 25.12
N GLU A 526 23.44 10.66 25.23
CA GLU A 526 21.99 10.45 25.23
C GLU A 526 21.60 9.45 24.14
N LEU A 527 21.16 8.30 24.60
CA LEU A 527 21.00 7.09 23.82
C LEU A 527 19.75 7.23 22.91
N ASP A 528 19.82 6.80 21.65
CA ASP A 528 18.68 6.88 20.71
C ASP A 528 17.62 5.83 21.10
N TYR A 529 16.57 6.24 21.81
CA TYR A 529 15.46 5.36 22.19
C TYR A 529 14.35 5.41 21.14
N PHE A 530 13.86 4.22 20.78
CA PHE A 530 12.67 4.07 19.96
C PHE A 530 11.72 3.13 20.69
N ALA A 531 10.55 3.65 21.05
CA ALA A 531 9.50 2.86 21.66
C ALA A 531 8.22 3.04 20.85
N SER A 532 7.49 1.96 20.66
CA SER A 532 6.16 2.00 20.05
C SER A 532 5.23 1.14 20.87
N HIS A 533 4.09 1.73 21.18
CA HIS A 533 3.02 1.05 21.87
C HIS A 533 1.72 1.26 21.09
N SER A 534 1.07 0.14 20.77
CA SER A 534 -0.23 0.14 20.14
C SER A 534 -1.24 -0.69 20.91
N ARG A 535 -2.45 -0.17 21.00
CA ARG A 535 -3.61 -0.83 21.61
C ARG A 535 -4.79 -0.70 20.66
N ASP A 536 -5.27 -1.84 20.18
CA ASP A 536 -6.44 -1.93 19.34
C ASP A 536 -7.57 -2.57 20.13
N PHE A 537 -8.72 -1.90 20.16
CA PHE A 537 -9.97 -2.45 20.66
C PHE A 537 -10.98 -2.44 19.54
N SER A 538 -11.71 -3.52 19.34
CA SER A 538 -12.86 -3.52 18.44
C SER A 538 -14.03 -4.29 19.01
N ALA A 539 -15.23 -3.80 18.71
CA ALA A 539 -16.50 -4.43 19.03
C ALA A 539 -17.40 -4.40 17.80
N ASN A 540 -18.03 -5.52 17.47
CA ASN A 540 -18.93 -5.64 16.33
C ASN A 540 -20.19 -6.41 16.72
N THR A 541 -21.33 -5.93 16.26
CA THR A 541 -22.64 -6.51 16.56
C THR A 541 -23.45 -6.58 15.27
N SER A 542 -24.08 -7.73 15.01
CA SER A 542 -25.13 -7.85 13.99
C SER A 542 -26.38 -8.39 14.66
N PHE A 543 -27.51 -7.72 14.49
CA PHE A 543 -28.78 -8.08 15.14
C PHE A 543 -29.94 -8.01 14.15
N ASP A 544 -30.64 -9.14 14.00
CA ASP A 544 -31.88 -9.24 13.23
C ASP A 544 -33.07 -9.02 14.17
N ALA A 545 -33.57 -7.79 14.24
CA ALA A 545 -34.74 -7.45 15.05
C ALA A 545 -35.95 -8.30 14.65
N ASN A 546 -36.18 -8.44 13.35
CA ASN A 546 -37.18 -9.30 12.75
C ASN A 546 -36.77 -9.71 11.32
N ARG A 547 -37.65 -10.38 10.57
CA ARG A 547 -37.37 -10.82 9.18
C ARG A 547 -37.22 -9.69 8.16
N TYR A 548 -37.55 -8.46 8.54
CA TYR A 548 -37.53 -7.28 7.68
C TYR A 548 -36.42 -6.32 8.07
N LEU A 549 -36.11 -6.18 9.37
CA LEU A 549 -35.20 -5.18 9.91
C LEU A 549 -33.96 -5.84 10.53
N SER A 550 -32.78 -5.44 10.04
CA SER A 550 -31.47 -5.82 10.57
C SER A 550 -30.60 -4.61 10.86
N PHE A 551 -29.74 -4.74 11.88
CA PHE A 551 -28.77 -3.73 12.28
C PHE A 551 -27.37 -4.32 12.36
N ASP A 552 -26.40 -3.58 11.86
CA ASP A 552 -24.98 -3.86 12.04
C ASP A 552 -24.32 -2.63 12.69
N LEU A 553 -23.58 -2.85 13.76
CA LEU A 553 -22.84 -1.83 14.48
C LEU A 553 -21.40 -2.30 14.67
N SER A 554 -20.43 -1.49 14.30
CA SER A 554 -19.03 -1.73 14.62
C SER A 554 -18.38 -0.50 15.23
N TYR A 555 -17.47 -0.74 16.17
CA TYR A 555 -16.63 0.26 16.80
C TYR A 555 -15.21 -0.26 16.86
N THR A 556 -14.25 0.57 16.47
CA THR A 556 -12.82 0.30 16.63
C THR A 556 -12.15 1.52 17.25
N LYS A 557 -11.28 1.28 18.23
CA LYS A 557 -10.36 2.27 18.78
C LYS A 557 -8.93 1.77 18.58
N LEU A 558 -8.11 2.57 17.93
CA LEU A 558 -6.67 2.40 17.87
C LEU A 558 -6.03 3.53 18.67
N HIS A 559 -5.19 3.15 19.63
CA HIS A 559 -4.27 4.06 20.29
C HIS A 559 -2.86 3.68 19.86
N LEU A 560 -2.13 4.66 19.32
CA LEU A 560 -0.73 4.53 18.96
C LEU A 560 0.04 5.66 19.60
N ASP A 561 1.06 5.31 20.35
CA ASP A 561 2.08 6.22 20.84
C ASP A 561 3.46 5.71 20.40
N THR A 562 4.20 6.58 19.71
CA THR A 562 5.57 6.28 19.30
C THR A 562 6.49 7.37 19.77
N LEU A 563 7.53 6.98 20.47
CA LEU A 563 8.57 7.84 20.99
C LEU A 563 9.83 7.66 20.15
N ALA A 564 10.42 8.76 19.71
CA ALA A 564 11.68 8.77 19.00
C ALA A 564 12.55 9.94 19.47
N ASN A 565 13.83 9.67 19.66
CA ASN A 565 14.82 10.73 19.80
C ASN A 565 15.18 11.30 18.44
N LEU A 566 15.01 12.61 18.29
CA LEU A 566 15.30 13.37 17.10
C LEU A 566 16.60 14.14 17.24
N TRP A 567 17.24 14.33 16.10
CA TRP A 567 18.38 15.20 15.93
C TRP A 567 17.88 16.49 15.28
N ALA A 568 18.18 17.62 15.89
CA ALA A 568 17.83 18.92 15.33
C ALA A 568 19.09 19.64 14.87
N GLU A 569 19.04 20.16 13.65
CA GLU A 569 20.06 21.07 13.14
C GLU A 569 19.72 22.49 13.57
N LEU A 570 20.55 23.07 14.44
CA LEU A 570 20.32 24.39 15.00
C LEU A 570 21.48 25.33 14.68
N PRO A 571 21.23 26.64 14.46
CA PRO A 571 22.29 27.62 14.34
C PRO A 571 23.19 27.59 15.59
N ALA A 572 24.50 27.67 15.39
CA ALA A 572 25.45 27.84 16.47
C ALA A 572 25.12 29.15 17.23
N PRO A 573 25.31 29.19 18.56
CA PRO A 573 25.14 30.41 19.33
C PRO A 573 26.03 31.57 18.85
N VAL A 574 27.14 31.26 18.18
CA VAL A 574 28.07 32.22 17.59
C VAL A 574 28.51 31.69 16.22
N GLY A 575 28.11 32.38 15.14
CA GLY A 575 28.52 32.10 13.76
C GLY A 575 27.46 31.42 12.88
N PRO A 576 27.69 31.34 11.55
CA PRO A 576 26.74 30.78 10.58
C PRO A 576 26.72 29.24 10.55
N THR A 577 27.37 28.59 11.52
CA THR A 577 27.57 27.15 11.55
C THR A 577 26.33 26.45 12.09
N ILE A 578 25.82 25.44 11.39
CA ILE A 578 24.74 24.59 11.88
C ILE A 578 25.37 23.50 12.77
N VAL A 579 24.87 23.35 14.00
CA VAL A 579 25.29 22.32 14.93
C VAL A 579 24.14 21.34 15.14
N SER A 580 24.39 20.06 14.89
CA SER A 580 23.45 19.00 15.22
C SER A 580 23.37 18.83 16.73
N LYS A 581 22.21 19.16 17.32
CA LYS A 581 21.91 18.89 18.73
C LYS A 581 21.07 17.62 18.84
N ARG A 582 21.50 16.70 19.71
CA ARG A 582 20.76 15.51 20.11
C ARG A 582 19.86 15.81 21.32
N GLY A 583 18.94 14.89 21.61
CA GLY A 583 18.13 14.93 22.84
C GLY A 583 16.70 15.46 22.68
N TYR A 584 16.26 15.81 21.47
CA TYR A 584 14.87 16.22 21.26
C TYR A 584 13.95 15.01 21.18
N MET A 585 13.16 14.78 22.22
CA MET A 585 12.15 13.73 22.20
C MET A 585 10.95 14.18 21.37
N SER A 586 10.56 13.38 20.39
CA SER A 586 9.29 13.51 19.67
C SER A 586 8.40 12.34 20.04
N GLN A 587 7.18 12.66 20.43
CA GLN A 587 6.14 11.68 20.73
C GLN A 587 4.99 11.89 19.76
N TYR A 588 4.88 10.98 18.80
CA TYR A 588 3.71 10.93 17.94
C TYR A 588 2.59 10.16 18.62
N THR A 589 1.41 10.76 18.71
CA THR A 589 0.22 10.15 19.32
C THR A 589 -0.98 10.23 18.39
N SER A 590 -1.64 9.10 18.19
CA SER A 590 -2.90 8.96 17.46
C SER A 590 -3.90 8.17 18.30
N ASN A 591 -5.13 8.69 18.38
CA ASN A 591 -6.27 8.08 19.05
C ASN A 591 -7.41 8.03 18.05
N LEU A 592 -7.38 7.01 17.20
CA LEU A 592 -8.31 6.82 16.09
C LEU A 592 -9.54 6.03 16.53
N HIS A 593 -10.70 6.66 16.46
CA HIS A 593 -12.01 6.06 16.71
C HIS A 593 -12.76 5.90 15.40
N THR A 594 -13.24 4.69 15.11
CA THR A 594 -14.11 4.44 13.96
C THR A 594 -15.40 3.82 14.44
N VAL A 595 -16.53 4.39 14.06
CA VAL A 595 -17.88 3.85 14.29
C VAL A 595 -18.56 3.66 12.95
N SER A 596 -19.18 2.50 12.74
CA SER A 596 -20.05 2.21 11.61
C SER A 596 -21.39 1.70 12.13
N LEU A 597 -22.47 2.36 11.74
CA LEU A 597 -23.83 1.90 12.00
C LEU A 597 -24.53 1.71 10.66
N ILE A 598 -25.17 0.55 10.47
CA ILE A 598 -25.92 0.21 9.28
C ILE A 598 -27.27 -0.35 9.72
N ALA A 599 -28.34 0.13 9.08
CA ALA A 599 -29.69 -0.38 9.23
C ALA A 599 -30.23 -0.78 7.84
N ARG A 600 -30.86 -1.94 7.76
CA ARG A 600 -31.51 -2.42 6.55
C ARG A 600 -32.95 -2.82 6.87
N THR A 601 -33.89 -2.34 6.07
CA THR A 601 -35.29 -2.77 6.14
C THR A 601 -35.77 -3.25 4.78
N ASN A 602 -36.42 -4.42 4.75
CA ASN A 602 -37.06 -4.97 3.57
C ASN A 602 -38.59 -4.82 3.72
N PHE A 603 -39.25 -4.32 2.67
CA PHE A 603 -40.70 -4.21 2.58
C PHE A 603 -41.18 -4.85 1.27
N LYS A 604 -42.50 -5.01 1.09
CA LYS A 604 -43.09 -5.85 0.03
C LYS A 604 -42.56 -5.59 -1.39
N ARG A 605 -42.20 -4.34 -1.71
CA ARG A 605 -41.73 -3.93 -3.04
C ARG A 605 -40.36 -3.26 -3.00
N GLY A 606 -39.57 -3.42 -1.95
CA GLY A 606 -38.29 -2.74 -1.91
C GLY A 606 -37.47 -2.95 -0.65
N THR A 607 -36.30 -2.34 -0.68
CA THR A 607 -35.32 -2.37 0.41
C THR A 607 -34.86 -0.94 0.66
N PHE A 608 -34.85 -0.54 1.92
CA PHE A 608 -34.23 0.69 2.37
C PHE A 608 -32.99 0.35 3.20
N TYR A 609 -31.93 1.10 2.96
CA TYR A 609 -30.63 0.95 3.59
C TYR A 609 -30.14 2.31 4.04
N ALA A 610 -29.78 2.44 5.31
CA ALA A 610 -29.20 3.65 5.87
C ALA A 610 -27.94 3.30 6.64
N GLY A 611 -26.92 4.14 6.51
CA GLY A 611 -25.64 3.94 7.17
C GLY A 611 -25.05 5.24 7.67
N TYR A 612 -24.24 5.15 8.72
CA TYR A 612 -23.43 6.26 9.21
C TYR A 612 -22.06 5.75 9.60
N ASN A 613 -21.03 6.25 8.92
CA ASN A 613 -19.64 5.99 9.24
C ASN A 613 -18.98 7.27 9.74
N ILE A 614 -18.22 7.16 10.83
CA ILE A 614 -17.38 8.24 11.33
C ILE A 614 -16.03 7.68 11.74
N THR A 615 -14.97 8.34 11.27
CA THR A 615 -13.59 8.10 11.69
C THR A 615 -13.06 9.40 12.29
N ARG A 616 -12.57 9.36 13.51
CA ARG A 616 -12.07 10.53 14.23
C ARG A 616 -10.75 10.20 14.90
N ASP A 617 -9.68 10.88 14.50
CA ASP A 617 -8.45 10.92 15.27
C ASP A 617 -8.53 12.09 16.26
N THR A 618 -8.46 11.80 17.55
CA THR A 618 -8.41 12.82 18.61
C THR A 618 -7.00 13.27 18.94
N GLY A 619 -5.99 12.63 18.33
CA GLY A 619 -4.60 12.95 18.53
C GLY A 619 -4.14 12.74 19.96
N ASP A 620 -3.34 13.66 20.48
CA ASP A 620 -2.94 13.70 21.89
C ASP A 620 -3.92 14.47 22.80
N GLY A 621 -5.08 14.88 22.27
CA GLY A 621 -6.12 15.59 23.00
C GLY A 621 -5.98 17.11 23.05
N ARG A 622 -4.91 17.69 22.49
CA ARG A 622 -4.78 19.16 22.42
C ARG A 622 -5.80 19.77 21.45
N GLU A 623 -6.26 20.98 21.74
CA GLU A 623 -7.19 21.73 20.87
C GLU A 623 -6.48 22.70 19.92
N ILE A 624 -5.25 23.09 20.25
CA ILE A 624 -4.43 24.04 19.51
C ILE A 624 -3.08 23.37 19.23
N GLN A 625 -2.59 23.48 17.99
CA GLN A 625 -1.36 22.80 17.54
C GLN A 625 -0.12 23.23 18.37
N ASN A 626 -0.02 24.52 18.69
CA ASN A 626 1.08 25.11 19.45
C ASN A 626 0.65 25.49 20.88
N LEU A 627 1.25 24.85 21.89
CA LEU A 627 0.99 25.09 23.32
C LEU A 627 1.75 26.32 23.89
N GLY A 628 2.05 27.33 23.07
CA GLY A 628 2.87 28.48 23.49
C GLY A 628 4.31 28.10 23.89
N LEU A 629 4.84 27.02 23.31
CA LEU A 629 6.20 26.54 23.56
C LEU A 629 7.22 27.63 23.16
N LYS A 630 8.14 27.95 24.09
CA LYS A 630 9.20 28.95 23.89
C LYS A 630 10.48 28.37 23.29
N ASN A 631 10.66 27.04 23.34
CA ASN A 631 11.81 26.36 22.75
C ASN A 631 11.53 26.09 21.26
N PRO A 632 12.26 26.72 20.32
CA PRO A 632 11.97 26.62 18.89
C PRO A 632 11.92 25.19 18.35
N ALA A 633 12.80 24.31 18.82
CA ALA A 633 12.85 22.93 18.37
C ALA A 633 11.67 22.11 18.93
N ALA A 634 11.28 22.34 20.19
CA ALA A 634 10.08 21.71 20.76
C ALA A 634 8.79 22.24 20.12
N SER A 635 8.73 23.52 19.78
CA SER A 635 7.62 24.12 19.04
C SER A 635 7.51 23.52 17.63
N PHE A 636 8.63 23.28 16.97
CA PHE A 636 8.67 22.67 15.65
C PHE A 636 8.21 21.19 15.69
N THR A 637 8.69 20.39 16.65
CA THR A 637 8.25 18.99 16.78
C THR A 637 6.78 18.87 17.17
N ALA A 638 6.26 19.82 17.97
CA ALA A 638 4.85 19.87 18.33
C ALA A 638 3.91 19.99 17.11
N LEU A 639 4.38 20.55 15.98
CA LEU A 639 3.60 20.61 14.73
C LEU A 639 3.39 19.24 14.08
N ALA A 640 4.25 18.25 14.39
CA ALA A 640 4.29 16.93 13.76
C ALA A 640 3.95 15.77 14.71
N ASN A 641 3.66 16.06 15.98
CA ASN A 641 3.36 15.05 16.99
C ASN A 641 1.95 14.46 16.89
N THR A 642 1.03 15.16 16.21
CA THR A 642 -0.35 14.67 16.07
C THR A 642 -1.10 15.42 14.95
N PHE A 643 -2.01 14.73 14.27
CA PHE A 643 -2.86 15.27 13.19
C PHE A 643 -4.34 14.90 13.43
N PRO A 644 -5.02 15.56 14.40
CA PRO A 644 -6.40 15.25 14.70
C PRO A 644 -7.28 15.54 13.48
N MET A 645 -8.11 14.56 13.12
CA MET A 645 -8.99 14.66 11.97
C MET A 645 -10.36 14.07 12.24
N THR A 646 -11.34 14.45 11.43
CA THR A 646 -12.66 13.85 11.43
C THR A 646 -13.13 13.62 10.00
N TYR A 647 -13.47 12.38 9.70
CA TYR A 647 -14.12 11.96 8.48
C TYR A 647 -15.51 11.42 8.80
N GLN A 648 -16.54 11.90 8.11
CA GLN A 648 -17.93 11.47 8.28
C GLN A 648 -18.51 11.11 6.93
N ALA A 649 -19.23 10.00 6.88
CA ALA A 649 -19.90 9.56 5.68
C ALA A 649 -21.25 8.86 5.97
N PRO A 650 -22.31 9.65 6.22
CA PRO A 650 -23.69 9.16 6.17
C PRO A 650 -24.07 8.73 4.76
N LEU A 651 -24.92 7.72 4.68
CA LEU A 651 -25.50 7.26 3.43
C LEU A 651 -26.96 6.82 3.63
N ALA A 652 -27.74 6.92 2.56
CA ALA A 652 -29.07 6.37 2.47
C ALA A 652 -29.31 5.83 1.06
N ARG A 653 -30.11 4.78 0.96
CA ARG A 653 -30.46 4.15 -0.30
C ARG A 653 -31.83 3.51 -0.25
N LEU A 654 -32.55 3.66 -1.35
CA LEU A 654 -33.86 3.11 -1.58
C LEU A 654 -33.87 2.36 -2.91
N SER A 655 -34.27 1.09 -2.87
CA SER A 655 -34.49 0.25 -4.06
C SER A 655 -35.97 -0.14 -4.10
N ILE A 656 -36.67 0.19 -5.18
CA ILE A 656 -38.11 -0.09 -5.37
C ILE A 656 -38.31 -0.92 -6.63
N LYS A 657 -38.93 -2.09 -6.47
CA LYS A 657 -39.38 -2.94 -7.58
C LYS A 657 -40.63 -2.33 -8.20
N ILE A 658 -40.51 -1.84 -9.44
CA ILE A 658 -41.63 -1.30 -10.22
C ILE A 658 -42.39 -2.46 -10.86
N THR A 659 -41.66 -3.31 -11.58
CA THR A 659 -42.11 -4.58 -12.12
C THR A 659 -41.17 -5.69 -11.63
N PRO A 660 -41.47 -6.97 -11.90
CA PRO A 660 -40.52 -8.06 -11.63
C PRO A 660 -39.16 -7.89 -12.35
N THR A 661 -39.19 -7.27 -13.55
CA THR A 661 -38.03 -7.02 -14.43
C THR A 661 -37.41 -5.63 -14.30
N VAL A 662 -38.06 -4.68 -13.62
CA VAL A 662 -37.63 -3.27 -13.53
C VAL A 662 -37.60 -2.82 -12.07
N GLN A 663 -36.43 -2.35 -11.62
CA GLN A 663 -36.24 -1.74 -10.31
C GLN A 663 -35.63 -0.36 -10.43
N TRP A 664 -36.21 0.60 -9.73
CA TRP A 664 -35.62 1.91 -9.55
C TRP A 664 -34.74 1.91 -8.30
N ASN A 665 -33.58 2.54 -8.38
CA ASN A 665 -32.70 2.75 -7.24
C ASN A 665 -32.35 4.23 -7.12
N GLY A 666 -32.42 4.73 -5.89
CA GLY A 666 -31.93 6.05 -5.51
C GLY A 666 -30.98 5.91 -4.33
N GLY A 667 -29.84 6.58 -4.39
CA GLY A 667 -28.87 6.61 -3.30
C GLY A 667 -28.32 8.01 -3.07
N TRP A 668 -27.96 8.27 -1.83
CA TRP A 668 -27.32 9.50 -1.39
C TRP A 668 -26.21 9.16 -0.41
N GLU A 669 -25.05 9.78 -0.58
CA GLU A 669 -23.94 9.73 0.36
C GLU A 669 -23.47 11.16 0.61
N PHE A 670 -23.14 11.44 1.86
CA PHE A 670 -22.45 12.66 2.23
C PHE A 670 -21.03 12.31 2.62
N TYR A 671 -20.10 13.20 2.34
CA TYR A 671 -18.71 13.10 2.76
C TYR A 671 -18.31 14.39 3.44
N ARG A 672 -17.65 14.29 4.59
CA ARG A 672 -17.01 15.43 5.24
C ARG A 672 -15.66 15.01 5.75
N TYR A 673 -14.63 15.74 5.35
CA TYR A 673 -13.29 15.61 5.88
C TYR A 673 -12.89 16.93 6.55
N ASN A 674 -12.24 16.85 7.70
CA ASN A 674 -11.76 18.01 8.43
C ASN A 674 -10.53 17.66 9.26
N GLU A 675 -9.37 18.21 8.91
CA GLU A 675 -8.13 18.12 9.69
C GLU A 675 -7.88 19.41 10.47
N ARG A 676 -7.46 19.30 11.74
CA ARG A 676 -7.29 20.46 12.62
C ARG A 676 -5.87 21.02 12.64
N PHE A 677 -4.84 20.18 12.50
CA PHE A 677 -3.43 20.58 12.59
C PHE A 677 -2.73 20.30 11.29
N ALA A 678 -1.83 21.19 10.87
CA ALA A 678 -1.11 21.06 9.61
C ALA A 678 0.32 21.58 9.71
N TYR A 679 1.24 20.96 8.98
CA TYR A 679 2.67 21.26 9.03
C TYR A 679 3.03 22.62 8.37
N PHE A 680 2.14 23.20 7.53
CA PHE A 680 2.32 24.51 6.87
C PHE A 680 1.03 25.33 6.75
N GLY A 681 0.12 25.23 7.73
CA GLY A 681 -1.07 26.09 7.83
C GLY A 681 -2.23 25.79 6.87
N TYR A 682 -2.05 24.95 5.85
CA TYR A 682 -3.17 24.42 5.07
C TYR A 682 -3.87 23.31 5.87
N GLN A 683 -5.09 23.58 6.33
CA GLN A 683 -5.93 22.62 7.06
C GLN A 683 -6.93 21.97 6.07
N PRO A 684 -6.69 20.72 5.62
CA PRO A 684 -7.53 20.09 4.61
C PRO A 684 -8.99 19.93 5.08
N TYR A 685 -9.92 20.44 4.26
CA TYR A 685 -11.35 20.42 4.55
C TYR A 685 -12.20 20.33 3.29
N TYR A 686 -13.16 19.41 3.26
CA TYR A 686 -14.25 19.44 2.28
C TYR A 686 -15.55 18.88 2.86
N ARG A 687 -16.65 19.23 2.20
CA ARG A 687 -17.95 18.59 2.35
C ARG A 687 -18.51 18.30 0.96
N ALA A 688 -19.06 17.11 0.74
CA ALA A 688 -19.62 16.75 -0.55
C ALA A 688 -20.93 15.97 -0.38
N HIS A 689 -21.89 16.24 -1.25
CA HIS A 689 -23.07 15.40 -1.44
C HIS A 689 -22.94 14.69 -2.77
N THR A 690 -22.90 13.36 -2.74
CA THR A 690 -23.03 12.53 -3.93
C THR A 690 -24.40 11.85 -3.88
N GLY A 691 -25.03 11.68 -5.03
CA GLY A 691 -26.27 10.94 -5.11
C GLY A 691 -26.49 10.40 -6.50
N TYR A 692 -27.31 9.39 -6.63
CA TYR A 692 -27.63 8.80 -7.92
C TYR A 692 -29.08 8.38 -8.02
N THR A 693 -29.54 8.30 -9.26
CA THR A 693 -30.78 7.65 -9.65
C THR A 693 -30.48 6.70 -10.80
N SER A 694 -30.97 5.48 -10.71
CA SER A 694 -30.72 4.43 -11.71
C SER A 694 -31.96 3.54 -11.93
N LEU A 695 -31.97 2.89 -13.08
CA LEU A 695 -32.91 1.83 -13.41
C LEU A 695 -32.12 0.54 -13.62
N SER A 696 -32.50 -0.50 -12.88
CA SER A 696 -32.06 -1.87 -13.07
C SER A 696 -33.11 -2.60 -13.92
N LEU A 697 -32.69 -3.13 -15.07
CA LEU A 697 -33.46 -4.03 -15.91
C LEU A 697 -32.96 -5.46 -15.69
N THR A 698 -33.85 -6.44 -15.64
CA THR A 698 -33.52 -7.87 -15.50
C THR A 698 -34.45 -8.70 -16.38
N PHE A 699 -33.93 -9.76 -17.02
CA PHE A 699 -34.72 -10.77 -17.72
C PHE A 699 -33.92 -12.06 -17.96
#